data_AF-A0A3D5EL43-F1
#
_entry.id   AF-A0A3D5EL43-F1
#
_cell.length_a   1.000
_cell.length_b   1.000
_cell.length_c   1.000
_cell.angle_alpha   90.00
_cell.angle_beta   90.00
_cell.angle_gamma   90.00
#
_symmetry.space_group_name_H-M   'P 1'
#
loop_
_entity.id
_entity.type
_entity.pdbx_description
1 polymer ?
#
loop_
_entity_poly.entity_id
_entity_poly.type
_entity_poly.pdbx_seq_one_letter_code
_entity_poly.pdbx_strand_id
1 'polypeptide(L)'
;MPLTLPSSYSNYLYQKNIAENWLLDLYGDVDSSYTIDEDIDIDETNILINPRISGTDTERNTAIQADIPVGSQIRINDEIMGIYLSQHVSGVSNISTHQLRAQGGTVQRTHADDSKIFTVTNLNFAIADQYVDSKLYYGSIANRPSIRSSIDLNRMTSSVANVTVDLINHNYNDAKLSAELINGTRTYVNRPARLTSMVGNQTDISNGVTIFAGIVKYISLVNDGHLIRLELELNQPWKDVSFPQDKTANGNIYIPVAYGAYTTNTDQSKVRAGTFKQHPVPVLRVADPEILTVMPQAYTDTKLHFYEKSADANVLLTGYQAASENTNNNYDTNANIGIAKVSLRRRFGASPISVADTAGTTAWTNPHQLLRHRTSGQAASSSLTVSSSSGGAQTQSVYYNFPIIMGKFNSLIFIASGTAVWTANTGTNYWDLDLVFNMEDGSTPDGAYFNFNSTNNTGTITLGSGSGGQTASSIYGSNNQDLDALSTFTSNEKKLPPIQLKAAFNSNNVLASTISVTDFVMYVDVESDFSTDAASDSSYNRINQITHLYCGADGLSETYSGSSAVAAHGHEVHRDLMCRFAGYTTVTPAGWDSSFHDSSESGGGLHDKRHVDNYAIRYWELNPVSLEDKLNQLAYEFNFIFKIRPDKSGAYIMPGVGNGSNSAYQAADVAATITGADILKNSFEFSQTSTDNLVTKAIINNEVHPALRNTYITSVTSTNATTREKYAFTDKENIVEINLDMNVGTAATTPATDHNSDFYSFIDHLHGDVKDIVNCTIINPLIAYGLETGDIVLFSDMPVEAGGDAWTSKYFMITNLKRDIGSITITAREVSA
;
A
#
# COMPACT_ATOMS: atom_id res chain seq x y z
N MET A 1 -3.17 -21.58 10.60
CA MET A 1 -3.65 -22.41 9.47
C MET A 1 -2.75 -23.64 9.31
N PRO A 2 -2.95 -24.69 10.11
CA PRO A 2 -2.15 -25.91 9.95
C PRO A 2 -2.43 -26.57 8.60
N LEU A 3 -1.50 -27.42 8.13
CA LEU A 3 -1.73 -28.31 7.00
C LEU A 3 -2.74 -29.39 7.40
N THR A 4 -3.71 -29.66 6.52
CA THR A 4 -4.61 -30.80 6.70
C THR A 4 -3.83 -32.09 6.49
N LEU A 5 -3.68 -32.87 7.56
CA LEU A 5 -2.95 -34.14 7.52
C LEU A 5 -3.86 -35.29 7.10
N PRO A 6 -3.38 -36.21 6.24
CA PRO A 6 -4.05 -37.48 5.98
C PRO A 6 -4.20 -38.30 7.27
N SER A 7 -5.28 -39.09 7.35
CA SER A 7 -5.58 -39.92 8.53
C SER A 7 -4.47 -40.90 8.88
N SER A 8 -3.68 -41.34 7.89
CA SER A 8 -2.51 -42.22 8.06
C SER A 8 -1.49 -41.68 9.06
N TYR A 9 -1.31 -40.35 9.15
CA TYR A 9 -0.34 -39.72 10.06
C TYR A 9 -0.69 -39.92 11.54
N SER A 10 -1.98 -40.07 11.86
CA SER A 10 -2.44 -40.33 13.24
C SER A 10 -2.05 -41.73 13.75
N ASN A 11 -1.79 -42.69 12.86
CA ASN A 11 -1.47 -44.08 13.24
C ASN A 11 -0.02 -44.27 13.74
N TYR A 12 0.84 -43.25 13.62
CA TYR A 12 2.27 -43.33 13.95
C TYR A 12 2.68 -42.50 15.18
N LEU A 13 1.70 -42.14 16.02
CA LEU A 13 1.90 -41.47 17.32
C LEU A 13 2.97 -42.19 18.17
N TYR A 14 3.94 -41.41 18.66
CA TYR A 14 5.01 -41.82 19.60
C TYR A 14 6.01 -42.89 19.12
N GLN A 15 6.04 -43.22 17.83
CA GLN A 15 7.08 -44.11 17.30
C GLN A 15 8.38 -43.35 17.08
N LYS A 16 9.46 -43.74 17.78
CA LYS A 16 10.79 -43.11 17.67
C LYS A 16 11.47 -43.26 16.30
N ASN A 17 10.96 -44.16 15.45
CA ASN A 17 11.47 -44.45 14.11
C ASN A 17 10.28 -44.57 13.14
N ILE A 18 9.75 -43.43 12.72
CA ILE A 18 8.72 -43.40 11.68
C ILE A 18 9.39 -43.77 10.37
N ALA A 19 8.82 -44.75 9.66
CA ALA A 19 9.22 -45.06 8.30
C ALA A 19 8.71 -43.95 7.37
N GLU A 20 9.48 -42.88 7.24
CA GLU A 20 9.18 -41.76 6.34
C GLU A 20 10.07 -41.81 5.10
N ASN A 21 9.45 -41.56 3.95
CA ASN A 21 10.11 -41.46 2.66
C ASN A 21 9.70 -40.14 1.99
N TRP A 22 10.67 -39.36 1.52
CA TRP A 22 10.39 -38.16 0.74
C TRP A 22 10.42 -38.51 -0.74
N LEU A 23 9.35 -38.16 -1.44
CA LEU A 23 9.19 -38.34 -2.87
C LEU A 23 9.45 -37.01 -3.57
N LEU A 24 10.26 -37.03 -4.62
CA LEU A 24 10.50 -35.91 -5.52
C LEU A 24 9.84 -36.22 -6.88
N ASP A 25 8.88 -35.38 -7.24
CA ASP A 25 8.39 -35.27 -8.62
C ASP A 25 9.16 -34.16 -9.33
N LEU A 26 9.80 -34.51 -10.44
CA LEU A 26 10.57 -33.59 -11.28
C LEU A 26 9.94 -33.52 -12.67
N TYR A 27 9.35 -32.36 -12.99
CA TYR A 27 8.66 -32.16 -14.26
C TYR A 27 9.64 -31.63 -15.30
N GLY A 28 9.78 -32.37 -16.40
CA GLY A 28 10.53 -31.93 -17.58
C GLY A 28 9.63 -31.87 -18.80
N ASP A 29 9.95 -30.97 -19.71
CA ASP A 29 9.10 -30.73 -20.87
C ASP A 29 9.86 -30.54 -22.18
N VAL A 30 9.18 -30.74 -23.29
CA VAL A 30 9.71 -30.52 -24.64
C VAL A 30 8.62 -29.96 -25.54
N ASP A 31 8.99 -29.05 -26.45
CA ASP A 31 8.08 -28.45 -27.42
C ASP A 31 7.42 -29.58 -28.23
N SER A 32 6.08 -29.66 -28.16
CA SER A 32 5.34 -30.72 -28.82
C SER A 32 5.28 -30.53 -30.33
N SER A 33 5.73 -29.39 -30.85
CA SER A 33 5.57 -28.94 -32.23
C SER A 33 4.11 -28.82 -32.69
N TYR A 34 3.17 -28.84 -31.74
CA TYR A 34 1.74 -28.58 -31.99
C TYR A 34 1.41 -27.14 -31.64
N THR A 35 0.49 -26.56 -32.38
CA THR A 35 -0.02 -25.20 -32.14
C THR A 35 -1.45 -25.25 -31.64
N ILE A 36 -1.82 -24.21 -30.89
CA ILE A 36 -3.20 -23.93 -30.48
C ILE A 36 -3.87 -23.18 -31.64
N ASP A 37 -5.14 -23.48 -31.93
CA ASP A 37 -5.89 -22.81 -32.99
C ASP A 37 -6.45 -21.47 -32.47
N GLU A 38 -6.23 -20.38 -33.20
CA GLU A 38 -6.52 -18.99 -32.76
C GLU A 38 -8.02 -18.64 -32.78
N ASP A 39 -8.86 -19.41 -33.49
CA ASP A 39 -10.22 -19.00 -33.88
C ASP A 39 -11.38 -19.67 -33.10
N ILE A 40 -11.12 -20.45 -32.04
CA ILE A 40 -12.20 -21.17 -31.33
C ILE A 40 -12.11 -20.97 -29.81
N ASP A 41 -13.23 -20.48 -29.28
CA ASP A 41 -13.53 -20.21 -27.87
C ASP A 41 -12.91 -21.26 -26.94
N ILE A 42 -11.87 -20.85 -26.20
CA ILE A 42 -11.23 -21.65 -25.15
C ILE A 42 -12.16 -21.58 -23.93
N ASP A 43 -13.36 -22.13 -24.07
CA ASP A 43 -14.23 -22.39 -22.95
C ASP A 43 -13.44 -23.30 -21.98
N GLU A 44 -13.38 -22.89 -20.72
CA GLU A 44 -12.39 -23.24 -19.68
C GLU A 44 -12.20 -24.76 -19.39
N THR A 45 -12.89 -25.63 -20.13
CA THR A 45 -12.89 -27.10 -20.04
C THR A 45 -12.30 -27.84 -21.24
N ASN A 46 -12.08 -27.19 -22.40
CA ASN A 46 -11.62 -27.85 -23.64
C ASN A 46 -10.47 -27.08 -24.31
N ILE A 47 -9.41 -27.77 -24.73
CA ILE A 47 -8.38 -27.18 -25.60
C ILE A 47 -8.39 -27.89 -26.94
N LEU A 48 -8.51 -27.08 -28.00
CA LEU A 48 -8.46 -27.51 -29.38
C LEU A 48 -7.04 -27.43 -29.92
N ILE A 49 -6.52 -28.57 -30.39
CA ILE A 49 -5.14 -28.70 -30.85
C ILE A 49 -5.13 -28.90 -32.37
N ASN A 50 -4.27 -28.14 -33.06
CA ASN A 50 -4.11 -28.26 -34.50
C ASN A 50 -3.00 -29.30 -34.84
N PRO A 51 -3.29 -30.33 -35.66
CA PRO A 51 -2.34 -31.38 -36.01
C PRO A 51 -1.14 -30.91 -36.84
N ARG A 52 0.04 -31.47 -36.53
CA ARG A 52 1.32 -31.28 -37.24
C ARG A 52 1.34 -31.84 -38.67
N ILE A 53 0.40 -32.72 -39.03
CA ILE A 53 0.42 -33.47 -40.29
C ILE A 53 -0.75 -33.10 -41.20
N SER A 54 -0.48 -33.03 -42.51
CA SER A 54 -1.52 -33.03 -43.53
C SER A 54 -2.04 -34.45 -43.72
N GLY A 55 -3.36 -34.62 -43.82
CA GLY A 55 -3.99 -35.95 -43.92
C GLY A 55 -5.49 -35.87 -43.70
N THR A 56 -6.15 -37.03 -43.77
CA THR A 56 -7.57 -37.16 -43.38
C THR A 56 -7.76 -36.90 -41.89
N ASP A 57 -8.97 -36.54 -41.46
CA ASP A 57 -9.30 -36.36 -40.04
C ASP A 57 -8.87 -37.56 -39.20
N THR A 58 -9.07 -38.78 -39.70
CA THR A 58 -8.67 -40.02 -39.04
C THR A 58 -7.16 -40.15 -38.84
N GLU A 59 -6.35 -39.81 -39.84
CA GLU A 59 -4.88 -39.87 -39.77
C GLU A 59 -4.35 -38.82 -38.79
N ARG A 60 -4.90 -37.60 -38.85
CA ARG A 60 -4.56 -36.50 -37.93
C ARG A 60 -4.92 -36.85 -36.49
N ASN A 61 -6.10 -37.43 -36.28
CA ASN A 61 -6.54 -37.89 -34.96
C ASN A 61 -5.63 -38.98 -34.39
N THR A 62 -5.25 -39.94 -35.22
CA THR A 62 -4.38 -41.06 -34.82
C THR A 62 -2.99 -40.56 -34.42
N ALA A 63 -2.44 -39.59 -35.14
CA ALA A 63 -1.13 -39.00 -34.82
C ALA A 63 -1.15 -38.22 -33.50
N ILE A 64 -2.14 -37.36 -33.26
CA ILE A 64 -2.24 -36.62 -32.00
C ILE A 64 -2.47 -37.58 -30.82
N GLN A 65 -3.33 -38.59 -30.95
CA GLN A 65 -3.56 -39.57 -29.87
C GLN A 65 -2.32 -40.45 -29.60
N ALA A 66 -1.44 -40.63 -30.58
CA ALA A 66 -0.16 -41.31 -30.38
C ALA A 66 0.83 -40.45 -29.61
N ASP A 67 0.89 -39.14 -29.89
CA ASP A 67 1.86 -38.21 -29.30
C ASP A 67 1.38 -37.61 -27.96
N ILE A 68 0.07 -37.45 -27.77
CA ILE A 68 -0.60 -36.94 -26.55
C ILE A 68 -1.73 -37.90 -26.14
N PRO A 69 -1.41 -39.11 -25.63
CA PRO A 69 -2.43 -40.07 -25.22
C PRO A 69 -3.17 -39.62 -23.96
N VAL A 70 -4.37 -40.16 -23.73
CA VAL A 70 -5.10 -40.00 -22.46
C VAL A 70 -4.21 -40.47 -21.30
N GLY A 71 -4.13 -39.67 -20.23
CA GLY A 71 -3.24 -39.87 -19.09
C GLY A 71 -1.89 -39.15 -19.20
N SER A 72 -1.55 -38.58 -20.35
CA SER A 72 -0.37 -37.72 -20.51
C SER A 72 -0.56 -36.34 -19.88
N GLN A 73 0.54 -35.63 -19.69
CA GLN A 73 0.54 -34.24 -19.22
C GLN A 73 1.09 -33.32 -20.31
N ILE A 74 0.49 -32.14 -20.41
CA ILE A 74 0.96 -31.06 -21.29
C ILE A 74 1.22 -29.81 -20.47
N ARG A 75 2.03 -28.90 -21.00
CA ARG A 75 2.21 -27.54 -20.48
C ARG A 75 1.82 -26.52 -21.53
N ILE A 76 1.08 -25.51 -21.12
CA ILE A 76 0.80 -24.28 -21.88
C ILE A 76 1.16 -23.12 -20.96
N ASN A 77 2.01 -22.21 -21.44
CA ASN A 77 2.63 -21.18 -20.61
C ASN A 77 3.24 -21.76 -19.31
N ASP A 78 2.86 -21.31 -18.12
CA ASP A 78 3.33 -21.85 -16.84
C ASP A 78 2.40 -22.92 -16.24
N GLU A 79 1.27 -23.25 -16.89
CA GLU A 79 0.31 -24.24 -16.40
C GLU A 79 0.59 -25.65 -16.96
N ILE A 80 0.60 -26.65 -16.08
CA ILE A 80 0.62 -28.08 -16.46
C ILE A 80 -0.79 -28.65 -16.31
N MET A 81 -1.23 -29.39 -17.33
CA MET A 81 -2.57 -29.95 -17.41
C MET A 81 -2.50 -31.44 -17.76
N GLY A 82 -3.36 -32.23 -17.13
CA GLY A 82 -3.47 -33.68 -17.37
C GLY A 82 -4.59 -33.99 -18.35
N ILE A 83 -4.32 -34.79 -19.38
CA ILE A 83 -5.33 -35.15 -20.39
C ILE A 83 -6.17 -36.31 -19.85
N TYR A 84 -7.46 -36.09 -19.58
CA TYR A 84 -8.35 -37.17 -19.13
C TYR A 84 -9.31 -37.66 -20.22
N LEU A 85 -9.45 -36.91 -21.31
CA LEU A 85 -10.26 -37.30 -22.46
C LEU A 85 -9.72 -36.63 -23.74
N SER A 86 -9.72 -37.37 -24.85
CA SER A 86 -9.42 -36.85 -26.18
C SER A 86 -10.56 -37.24 -27.12
N GLN A 87 -11.23 -36.25 -27.72
CA GLN A 87 -12.32 -36.48 -28.67
C GLN A 87 -12.13 -35.67 -29.96
N HIS A 88 -12.51 -36.27 -31.08
CA HIS A 88 -12.56 -35.59 -32.36
C HIS A 88 -13.77 -34.65 -32.43
N VAL A 89 -13.57 -33.43 -32.97
CA VAL A 89 -14.66 -32.48 -33.22
C VAL A 89 -15.13 -32.62 -34.66
N SER A 90 -16.38 -33.08 -34.84
CA SER A 90 -16.94 -33.33 -36.17
C SER A 90 -16.98 -32.07 -37.04
N GLY A 91 -16.36 -32.13 -38.22
CA GLY A 91 -16.37 -31.03 -39.21
C GLY A 91 -15.20 -30.05 -39.09
N VAL A 92 -14.26 -30.30 -38.18
CA VAL A 92 -13.05 -29.49 -37.98
C VAL A 92 -11.84 -30.42 -37.84
N SER A 93 -10.65 -29.94 -38.19
CA SER A 93 -9.40 -30.73 -38.20
C SER A 93 -8.79 -30.97 -36.81
N ASN A 94 -9.53 -30.67 -35.74
CA ASN A 94 -9.00 -30.42 -34.40
C ASN A 94 -9.46 -31.51 -33.40
N ILE A 95 -8.67 -31.72 -32.35
CA ILE A 95 -9.03 -32.56 -31.20
C ILE A 95 -9.39 -31.68 -30.02
N SER A 96 -10.56 -31.93 -29.41
CA SER A 96 -10.87 -31.42 -28.08
C SER A 96 -10.21 -32.34 -27.05
N THR A 97 -9.34 -31.76 -26.24
CA THR A 97 -8.81 -32.42 -25.05
C THR A 97 -9.48 -31.84 -23.82
N HIS A 98 -10.09 -32.71 -23.00
CA HIS A 98 -10.55 -32.30 -21.69
C HIS A 98 -9.44 -32.53 -20.67
N GLN A 99 -9.28 -31.56 -19.77
CA GLN A 99 -8.06 -31.45 -18.97
C GLN A 99 -8.31 -31.30 -17.47
N LEU A 100 -7.55 -32.05 -16.68
CA LEU A 100 -7.38 -31.79 -15.26
C LEU A 100 -6.36 -30.65 -15.17
N ARG A 101 -6.84 -29.46 -14.81
CA ARG A 101 -6.07 -28.22 -14.75
C ARG A 101 -5.10 -28.19 -13.55
N ALA A 102 -4.17 -27.24 -13.55
CA ALA A 102 -3.32 -26.92 -12.39
C ALA A 102 -2.52 -28.12 -11.80
N GLN A 103 -2.08 -29.06 -12.63
CA GLN A 103 -1.30 -30.23 -12.21
C GLN A 103 0.13 -29.85 -11.79
N GLY A 104 0.79 -30.70 -11.01
CA GLY A 104 2.17 -30.46 -10.55
C GLY A 104 2.32 -29.22 -9.66
N GLY A 105 1.21 -28.76 -9.07
CA GLY A 105 1.15 -27.50 -8.33
C GLY A 105 1.35 -26.28 -9.24
N THR A 106 0.86 -26.32 -10.47
CA THR A 106 0.75 -25.10 -11.29
C THR A 106 -0.55 -24.38 -10.98
N VAL A 107 -0.73 -23.18 -11.51
CA VAL A 107 -1.93 -22.36 -11.31
C VAL A 107 -2.74 -22.38 -12.60
N GLN A 108 -4.06 -22.46 -12.48
CA GLN A 108 -4.97 -22.37 -13.62
C GLN A 108 -4.94 -20.98 -14.26
N ARG A 109 -4.85 -20.89 -15.59
CA ARG A 109 -4.86 -19.63 -16.34
C ARG A 109 -5.79 -19.63 -17.56
N THR A 110 -6.03 -18.45 -18.10
CA THR A 110 -6.60 -18.29 -19.43
C THR A 110 -5.48 -18.41 -20.47
N HIS A 111 -5.75 -19.11 -21.57
CA HIS A 111 -4.76 -19.42 -22.63
C HIS A 111 -5.12 -18.77 -23.97
N ALA A 112 -5.86 -17.66 -23.95
CA ALA A 112 -6.37 -17.00 -25.16
C ALA A 112 -5.26 -16.51 -26.11
N ASP A 113 -4.09 -16.17 -25.57
CA ASP A 113 -2.95 -15.64 -26.34
C ASP A 113 -1.81 -16.67 -26.51
N ASP A 114 -2.01 -17.92 -26.06
CA ASP A 114 -1.00 -18.97 -26.15
C ASP A 114 -1.06 -19.66 -27.52
N SER A 115 0.11 -19.87 -28.15
CA SER A 115 0.22 -20.49 -29.48
C SER A 115 0.91 -21.86 -29.46
N LYS A 116 1.45 -22.28 -28.32
CA LYS A 116 2.33 -23.46 -28.19
C LYS A 116 1.91 -24.41 -27.09
N ILE A 117 2.14 -25.68 -27.33
CA ILE A 117 1.97 -26.76 -26.37
C ILE A 117 3.31 -27.48 -26.16
N PHE A 118 3.53 -27.96 -24.95
CA PHE A 118 4.69 -28.77 -24.59
C PHE A 118 4.21 -30.10 -24.01
N THR A 119 4.88 -31.20 -24.36
CA THR A 119 4.63 -32.49 -23.70
C THR A 119 5.45 -32.56 -22.42
N VAL A 120 4.84 -33.04 -21.35
CA VAL A 120 5.45 -33.10 -20.02
C VAL A 120 5.73 -34.54 -19.64
N THR A 121 6.89 -34.77 -19.02
CA THR A 121 7.29 -36.04 -18.44
C THR A 121 7.68 -35.82 -16.98
N ASN A 122 7.22 -36.70 -16.09
CA ASN A 122 7.58 -36.65 -14.68
C ASN A 122 8.63 -37.73 -14.37
N LEU A 123 9.77 -37.32 -13.81
CA LEU A 123 10.76 -38.22 -13.23
C LEU A 123 10.52 -38.33 -11.72
N ASN A 124 10.41 -39.56 -11.23
CA ASN A 124 9.99 -39.87 -9.87
C ASN A 124 11.19 -40.40 -9.06
N PHE A 125 11.63 -39.66 -8.05
CA PHE A 125 12.75 -40.05 -7.18
C PHE A 125 12.31 -40.12 -5.72
N ALA A 126 12.99 -40.92 -4.91
CA ALA A 126 12.74 -41.03 -3.49
C ALA A 126 14.05 -41.31 -2.73
N ILE A 127 13.98 -41.27 -1.40
CA ILE A 127 15.08 -41.68 -0.52
C ILE A 127 15.24 -43.20 -0.58
N ALA A 128 14.13 -43.93 -0.60
CA ALA A 128 14.07 -45.37 -0.78
C ALA A 128 13.05 -45.74 -1.86
N ASP A 129 13.27 -46.88 -2.55
CA ASP A 129 12.35 -47.38 -3.56
C ASP A 129 10.93 -47.55 -2.99
N GLN A 130 9.94 -47.00 -3.68
CA GLN A 130 8.54 -47.12 -3.28
C GLN A 130 7.61 -47.05 -4.50
N TYR A 131 6.56 -47.88 -4.50
CA TYR A 131 5.47 -47.76 -5.46
C TYR A 131 4.36 -46.89 -4.89
N VAL A 132 4.00 -45.83 -5.60
CA VAL A 132 2.88 -44.94 -5.28
C VAL A 132 2.08 -44.67 -6.55
N ASP A 133 0.76 -44.84 -6.50
CA ASP A 133 -0.15 -44.75 -7.66
C ASP A 133 0.30 -45.58 -8.87
N SER A 134 0.83 -46.79 -8.61
CA SER A 134 1.43 -47.68 -9.63
C SER A 134 2.67 -47.12 -10.34
N LYS A 135 3.25 -46.01 -9.85
CA LYS A 135 4.51 -45.44 -10.32
C LYS A 135 5.63 -45.84 -9.35
N LEU A 136 6.76 -46.28 -9.90
CA LEU A 136 7.97 -46.51 -9.11
C LEU A 136 8.68 -45.17 -8.88
N TYR A 137 8.85 -44.80 -7.62
CA TYR A 137 9.77 -43.77 -7.18
C TYR A 137 11.11 -44.43 -6.86
N TYR A 138 12.15 -44.07 -7.60
CA TYR A 138 13.47 -44.68 -7.48
C TYR A 138 14.24 -44.10 -6.28
N GLY A 139 14.77 -44.96 -5.42
CA GLY A 139 15.65 -44.66 -4.30
C GLY A 139 17.00 -44.08 -4.75
N SER A 140 16.95 -42.83 -5.22
CA SER A 140 18.06 -42.13 -5.84
C SER A 140 18.44 -40.85 -5.12
N ILE A 141 17.66 -40.40 -4.13
CA ILE A 141 18.01 -39.25 -3.29
C ILE A 141 19.10 -39.70 -2.30
N ALA A 142 20.31 -39.15 -2.47
CA ALA A 142 21.50 -39.54 -1.73
C ALA A 142 21.70 -38.77 -0.43
N ASN A 143 21.16 -37.54 -0.33
CA ASN A 143 21.23 -36.73 0.87
C ASN A 143 19.95 -36.87 1.73
N ARG A 144 19.95 -36.25 2.92
CA ARG A 144 18.75 -36.01 3.73
C ARG A 144 18.38 -34.53 3.59
N PRO A 145 17.50 -34.15 2.63
CA PRO A 145 17.18 -32.76 2.41
C PRO A 145 16.49 -32.15 3.65
N SER A 146 16.60 -30.84 3.81
CA SER A 146 15.91 -30.08 4.85
C SER A 146 15.26 -28.85 4.25
N ILE A 147 14.04 -28.53 4.68
CA ILE A 147 13.30 -27.34 4.21
C ILE A 147 13.26 -26.34 5.37
N ARG A 148 13.62 -25.09 5.09
CA ARG A 148 13.60 -24.02 6.10
C ARG A 148 12.64 -22.91 5.65
N SER A 149 11.74 -22.51 6.54
CA SER A 149 10.92 -21.32 6.36
C SER A 149 11.05 -20.41 7.58
N SER A 150 10.88 -19.12 7.36
CA SER A 150 10.89 -18.11 8.42
C SER A 150 9.91 -16.98 8.13
N ILE A 151 9.47 -16.32 9.19
CA ILE A 151 8.79 -15.02 9.14
C ILE A 151 9.52 -14.05 10.06
N ASP A 152 9.61 -12.80 9.62
CA ASP A 152 10.21 -11.70 10.36
C ASP A 152 9.10 -10.77 10.85
N LEU A 153 8.87 -10.73 12.16
CA LEU A 153 7.82 -9.92 12.79
C LEU A 153 8.17 -8.42 12.88
N ASN A 154 9.43 -8.04 12.64
CA ASN A 154 9.85 -6.64 12.61
C ASN A 154 9.65 -6.06 11.21
N ARG A 155 9.93 -6.86 10.19
CA ARG A 155 9.83 -6.45 8.77
C ARG A 155 8.51 -6.83 8.11
N MET A 156 7.72 -7.69 8.76
CA MET A 156 6.50 -8.29 8.22
C MET A 156 6.71 -9.11 6.94
N THR A 157 7.87 -9.76 6.81
CA THR A 157 8.25 -10.53 5.62
C THR A 157 8.30 -12.02 5.89
N SER A 158 8.18 -12.84 4.86
CA SER A 158 8.41 -14.30 4.94
C SER A 158 9.56 -14.72 4.02
N SER A 159 10.22 -15.84 4.34
CA SER A 159 11.18 -16.47 3.45
C SER A 159 11.11 -17.99 3.51
N VAL A 160 11.45 -18.63 2.40
CA VAL A 160 11.67 -20.07 2.29
C VAL A 160 13.04 -20.28 1.67
N ALA A 161 13.91 -21.01 2.35
CA ALA A 161 15.25 -21.28 1.85
C ALA A 161 15.21 -22.27 0.68
N ASN A 162 16.20 -22.16 -0.21
CA ASN A 162 16.42 -23.16 -1.24
C ASN A 162 16.57 -24.55 -0.64
N VAL A 163 16.04 -25.55 -1.34
CA VAL A 163 16.15 -26.96 -0.98
C VAL A 163 17.17 -27.61 -1.89
N THR A 164 18.21 -28.19 -1.30
CA THR A 164 19.21 -28.96 -2.02
C THR A 164 18.85 -30.44 -2.02
N VAL A 165 18.72 -31.03 -3.21
CA VAL A 165 18.52 -32.48 -3.38
C VAL A 165 19.67 -33.04 -4.21
N ASP A 166 20.41 -34.00 -3.64
CA ASP A 166 21.48 -34.69 -4.33
C ASP A 166 20.95 -36.04 -4.83
N LEU A 167 21.00 -36.27 -6.15
CA LEU A 167 20.57 -37.49 -6.81
C LEU A 167 21.76 -38.35 -7.25
N ILE A 168 21.62 -39.67 -7.17
CA ILE A 168 22.59 -40.63 -7.71
C ILE A 168 22.56 -40.57 -9.25
N ASN A 169 23.72 -40.34 -9.87
CA ASN A 169 23.87 -40.33 -11.33
C ASN A 169 23.95 -41.76 -11.92
N HIS A 170 22.84 -42.49 -11.80
CA HIS A 170 22.70 -43.85 -12.31
C HIS A 170 22.45 -43.87 -13.82
N ASN A 171 22.39 -45.08 -14.41
CA ASN A 171 22.09 -45.22 -15.83
C ASN A 171 20.57 -45.10 -16.06
N TYR A 172 20.17 -44.23 -16.97
CA TYR A 172 18.79 -43.97 -17.38
C TYR A 172 18.74 -43.96 -18.91
N ASN A 173 17.90 -44.83 -19.51
CA ASN A 173 17.75 -44.98 -20.97
C ASN A 173 19.09 -45.04 -21.73
N ASP A 174 19.92 -46.05 -21.41
CA ASP A 174 21.24 -46.31 -22.02
C ASP A 174 22.32 -45.21 -21.85
N ALA A 175 22.01 -44.13 -21.12
CA ALA A 175 22.94 -43.05 -20.79
C ALA A 175 22.99 -42.80 -19.27
N LYS A 176 23.79 -41.83 -18.82
CA LYS A 176 23.72 -41.33 -17.44
C LYS A 176 22.50 -40.43 -17.25
N LEU A 177 21.87 -40.44 -16.08
CA LEU A 177 20.74 -39.56 -15.76
C LEU A 177 21.06 -38.08 -16.03
N SER A 178 22.31 -37.66 -15.76
CA SER A 178 22.77 -36.31 -16.07
C SER A 178 22.70 -35.94 -17.56
N ALA A 179 22.77 -36.92 -18.47
CA ALA A 179 22.61 -36.69 -19.90
C ALA A 179 21.19 -36.24 -20.24
N GLU A 180 20.16 -36.79 -19.59
CA GLU A 180 18.77 -36.34 -19.75
C GLU A 180 18.55 -34.97 -19.09
N LEU A 181 19.02 -34.79 -17.85
CA LEU A 181 18.70 -33.58 -17.08
C LEU A 181 19.39 -32.31 -17.57
N ILE A 182 20.58 -32.44 -18.20
CA ILE A 182 21.40 -31.29 -18.60
C ILE A 182 21.41 -31.10 -20.12
N ASN A 183 21.58 -32.17 -20.89
CA ASN A 183 21.76 -32.14 -22.35
C ASN A 183 20.67 -32.92 -23.10
N GLY A 184 19.59 -33.30 -22.41
CA GLY A 184 18.48 -34.05 -22.99
C GLY A 184 17.66 -33.18 -23.93
N THR A 185 16.65 -33.78 -24.55
CA THR A 185 15.66 -33.02 -25.34
C THR A 185 14.68 -32.27 -24.44
N ARG A 186 14.52 -32.70 -23.19
CA ARG A 186 13.63 -32.09 -22.21
C ARG A 186 14.35 -31.04 -21.38
N THR A 187 13.63 -29.97 -21.06
CA THR A 187 14.10 -28.92 -20.15
C THR A 187 13.54 -29.17 -18.76
N TYR A 188 14.40 -29.08 -17.74
CA TYR A 188 14.01 -29.21 -16.33
C TYR A 188 14.28 -27.95 -15.51
N VAL A 189 15.19 -27.08 -15.97
CA VAL A 189 15.48 -25.80 -15.32
C VAL A 189 14.29 -24.86 -15.51
N ASN A 190 13.93 -24.13 -14.45
CA ASN A 190 12.73 -23.31 -14.37
C ASN A 190 11.44 -24.10 -14.66
N ARG A 191 11.41 -25.37 -14.23
CA ARG A 191 10.22 -26.23 -14.26
C ARG A 191 9.80 -26.68 -12.87
N PRO A 192 8.52 -27.02 -12.67
CA PRO A 192 8.02 -27.42 -11.38
C PRO A 192 8.78 -28.61 -10.77
N ALA A 193 8.97 -28.55 -9.47
CA ALA A 193 9.43 -29.66 -8.65
C ALA A 193 8.61 -29.72 -7.36
N ARG A 194 8.27 -30.93 -6.92
CA ARG A 194 7.44 -31.14 -5.72
C ARG A 194 8.07 -32.20 -4.83
N LEU A 195 8.13 -31.90 -3.53
CA LEU A 195 8.50 -32.84 -2.49
C LEU A 195 7.28 -33.22 -1.66
N THR A 196 7.02 -34.52 -1.56
CA THR A 196 5.92 -35.09 -0.80
C THR A 196 6.48 -36.01 0.28
N SER A 197 6.06 -35.78 1.52
CA SER A 197 6.34 -36.67 2.65
C SER A 197 5.34 -37.82 2.68
N MET A 198 5.84 -39.05 2.64
CA MET A 198 5.06 -40.28 2.79
C MET A 198 5.46 -40.99 4.08
N VAL A 199 4.48 -41.19 4.96
CA VAL A 199 4.69 -41.91 6.23
C VAL A 199 4.10 -43.32 6.13
N GLY A 200 4.87 -44.33 6.53
CA GLY A 200 4.38 -45.70 6.67
C GLY A 200 4.17 -46.44 5.36
N ASN A 201 4.99 -46.16 4.34
CA ASN A 201 4.99 -46.85 3.04
C ASN A 201 3.61 -46.92 2.35
N GLN A 202 2.80 -45.86 2.48
CA GLN A 202 1.49 -45.81 1.81
C GLN A 202 1.66 -45.84 0.28
N THR A 203 0.72 -46.45 -0.42
CA THR A 203 0.79 -46.64 -1.88
C THR A 203 -0.04 -45.64 -2.68
N ASP A 204 -0.75 -44.74 -2.01
CA ASP A 204 -1.62 -43.73 -2.62
C ASP A 204 -1.07 -42.34 -2.28
N ILE A 205 -0.81 -41.51 -3.31
CA ILE A 205 -0.21 -40.19 -3.13
C ILE A 205 -1.06 -39.25 -2.28
N SER A 206 -2.38 -39.46 -2.24
CA SER A 206 -3.32 -38.68 -1.42
C SER A 206 -3.09 -38.86 0.09
N ASN A 207 -2.39 -39.94 0.49
CA ASN A 207 -1.96 -40.16 1.86
C ASN A 207 -0.62 -39.48 2.19
N GLY A 208 -0.04 -38.74 1.25
CA GLY A 208 1.16 -37.92 1.41
C GLY A 208 0.84 -36.46 1.75
N VAL A 209 1.83 -35.76 2.31
CA VAL A 209 1.75 -34.32 2.57
C VAL A 209 2.77 -33.63 1.67
N THR A 210 2.32 -32.67 0.87
CA THR A 210 3.26 -31.81 0.11
C THR A 210 3.97 -30.90 1.09
N ILE A 211 5.29 -31.05 1.18
CA ILE A 211 6.14 -30.30 2.12
C ILE A 211 6.92 -29.18 1.45
N PHE A 212 7.03 -29.22 0.13
CA PHE A 212 7.61 -28.16 -0.69
C PHE A 212 7.11 -28.30 -2.13
N ALA A 213 6.78 -27.19 -2.76
CA ALA A 213 6.55 -27.12 -4.19
C ALA A 213 7.14 -25.83 -4.74
N GLY A 214 7.98 -25.95 -5.77
CA GLY A 214 8.74 -24.84 -6.32
C GLY A 214 9.16 -25.10 -7.75
N ILE A 215 10.32 -24.56 -8.13
CA ILE A 215 10.97 -24.76 -9.43
C ILE A 215 12.42 -25.18 -9.25
N VAL A 216 12.98 -25.84 -10.26
CA VAL A 216 14.42 -26.13 -10.32
C VAL A 216 15.17 -24.88 -10.76
N LYS A 217 16.01 -24.32 -9.88
CA LYS A 217 16.80 -23.13 -10.18
C LYS A 217 18.03 -23.46 -11.01
N TYR A 218 18.77 -24.49 -10.58
CA TYR A 218 19.94 -24.96 -11.32
C TYR A 218 20.23 -26.43 -11.04
N ILE A 219 20.97 -27.04 -11.97
CA ILE A 219 21.41 -28.44 -11.93
C ILE A 219 22.93 -28.44 -12.05
N SER A 220 23.62 -29.21 -11.19
CA SER A 220 25.07 -29.31 -11.22
C SER A 220 25.55 -30.74 -10.95
N LEU A 221 26.76 -31.08 -11.40
CA LEU A 221 27.41 -32.34 -11.08
C LEU A 221 28.39 -32.12 -9.92
N VAL A 222 28.30 -32.98 -8.91
CA VAL A 222 29.16 -32.95 -7.73
C VAL A 222 29.76 -34.34 -7.47
N ASN A 223 30.78 -34.42 -6.61
CA ASN A 223 31.53 -35.65 -6.32
C ASN A 223 32.00 -36.36 -7.59
N ASP A 224 32.80 -35.67 -8.41
CA ASP A 224 33.35 -36.19 -9.67
C ASP A 224 32.29 -36.72 -10.66
N GLY A 225 31.06 -36.19 -10.59
CA GLY A 225 29.95 -36.56 -11.46
C GLY A 225 29.15 -37.78 -11.01
N HIS A 226 29.45 -38.33 -9.81
CA HIS A 226 28.66 -39.40 -9.21
C HIS A 226 27.29 -38.93 -8.70
N LEU A 227 27.17 -37.65 -8.36
CA LEU A 227 25.93 -37.05 -7.90
C LEU A 227 25.50 -35.88 -8.78
N ILE A 228 24.19 -35.72 -8.91
CA ILE A 228 23.53 -34.57 -9.54
C ILE A 228 22.90 -33.76 -8.42
N ARG A 229 23.33 -32.51 -8.24
CA ARG A 229 22.74 -31.58 -7.28
C ARG A 229 21.69 -30.72 -7.96
N LEU A 230 20.47 -30.81 -7.45
CA LEU A 230 19.36 -29.93 -7.76
C LEU A 230 19.23 -28.88 -6.66
N GLU A 231 19.15 -27.62 -7.03
CA GLU A 231 18.62 -26.58 -6.13
C GLU A 231 17.21 -26.20 -6.54
N LEU A 232 16.30 -26.37 -5.59
CA LEU A 232 14.90 -26.03 -5.74
C LEU A 232 14.64 -24.70 -5.03
N GLU A 233 13.97 -23.78 -5.71
CA GLU A 233 13.56 -22.48 -5.18
C GLU A 233 12.03 -22.38 -5.21
N LEU A 234 11.45 -21.69 -4.25
CA LEU A 234 10.03 -21.37 -4.28
C LEU A 234 9.74 -20.47 -5.49
N ASN A 235 8.68 -20.74 -6.24
CA ASN A 235 8.27 -19.86 -7.33
C ASN A 235 7.53 -18.64 -6.77
N GLN A 236 8.12 -17.46 -6.89
CA GLN A 236 7.53 -16.18 -6.49
C GLN A 236 7.35 -15.30 -7.75
N PRO A 237 6.14 -15.23 -8.32
CA PRO A 237 5.92 -14.57 -9.62
C PRO A 237 6.26 -13.08 -9.65
N TRP A 238 6.29 -12.41 -8.49
CA TRP A 238 6.62 -10.99 -8.36
C TRP A 238 8.12 -10.71 -8.22
N LYS A 239 8.95 -11.76 -8.10
CA LYS A 239 10.41 -11.62 -7.99
C LYS A 239 10.98 -11.16 -9.33
N ASP A 240 11.92 -10.21 -9.28
CA ASP A 240 12.53 -9.58 -10.47
C ASP A 240 11.52 -8.89 -11.41
N VAL A 241 10.33 -8.56 -10.91
CA VAL A 241 9.30 -7.78 -11.61
C VAL A 241 9.37 -6.33 -11.16
N SER A 242 9.21 -5.41 -12.12
CA SER A 242 9.06 -3.98 -11.83
C SER A 242 7.70 -3.47 -12.27
N PHE A 243 7.22 -2.40 -11.63
CA PHE A 243 5.98 -1.70 -12.00
C PHE A 243 6.14 -0.19 -11.76
N PRO A 244 5.48 0.69 -12.55
CA PRO A 244 4.62 0.41 -13.69
C PRO A 244 5.36 -0.23 -14.89
N GLN A 245 4.63 -0.93 -15.75
CA GLN A 245 5.19 -1.66 -16.91
C GLN A 245 4.82 -1.01 -18.25
N ASP A 246 3.59 -0.54 -18.38
CA ASP A 246 3.06 0.02 -19.61
C ASP A 246 3.52 1.46 -19.85
N LYS A 247 3.59 1.83 -21.13
CA LYS A 247 4.03 3.16 -21.58
C LYS A 247 3.12 3.74 -22.63
N THR A 248 3.11 5.07 -22.66
CA THR A 248 2.52 5.85 -23.75
C THR A 248 3.18 5.48 -25.08
N ALA A 249 2.37 5.37 -26.13
CA ALA A 249 2.85 5.11 -27.49
C ALA A 249 3.73 6.26 -27.99
N ASN A 250 3.35 7.50 -27.66
CA ASN A 250 3.97 8.73 -28.15
C ASN A 250 4.63 9.50 -27.01
N GLY A 251 5.74 8.99 -26.47
CA GLY A 251 6.51 9.71 -25.44
C GLY A 251 7.37 8.83 -24.56
N ASN A 252 7.16 7.50 -24.57
CA ASN A 252 7.90 6.54 -23.76
C ASN A 252 7.83 6.89 -22.26
N ILE A 253 6.70 7.46 -21.83
CA ILE A 253 6.40 7.80 -20.44
C ILE A 253 5.60 6.64 -19.85
N TYR A 254 5.96 6.20 -18.64
CA TYR A 254 5.21 5.15 -17.95
C TYR A 254 3.81 5.61 -17.59
N ILE A 255 2.83 4.72 -17.78
CA ILE A 255 1.47 4.95 -17.29
C ILE A 255 1.53 4.90 -15.76
N PRO A 256 1.11 5.95 -15.05
CA PRO A 256 1.24 5.98 -13.60
C PRO A 256 0.35 4.93 -12.96
N VAL A 257 0.79 4.41 -11.82
CA VAL A 257 -0.03 3.54 -10.96
C VAL A 257 -0.42 4.34 -9.74
N ALA A 258 -1.71 4.43 -9.42
CA ALA A 258 -2.19 5.12 -8.24
C ALA A 258 -3.29 4.28 -7.56
N TYR A 259 -3.24 4.17 -6.25
CA TYR A 259 -4.21 3.45 -5.41
C TYR A 259 -4.67 4.32 -4.24
N GLY A 260 -5.83 3.96 -3.69
CA GLY A 260 -6.43 4.66 -2.57
C GLY A 260 -7.49 5.68 -2.96
N ALA A 261 -8.21 6.14 -1.94
CA ALA A 261 -9.17 7.23 -2.09
C ALA A 261 -8.44 8.59 -2.10
N TYR A 262 -8.73 9.39 -3.10
CA TYR A 262 -8.21 10.75 -3.24
C TYR A 262 -9.36 11.75 -3.11
N THR A 263 -9.03 13.03 -3.02
CA THR A 263 -10.05 14.07 -2.89
C THR A 263 -9.69 15.23 -3.77
N THR A 264 -10.62 15.59 -4.64
CA THR A 264 -10.51 16.78 -5.46
C THR A 264 -10.74 18.03 -4.61
N ASN A 265 -9.77 18.95 -4.60
CA ASN A 265 -9.97 20.27 -4.00
C ASN A 265 -11.03 21.05 -4.79
N THR A 266 -11.79 21.89 -4.10
CA THR A 266 -12.79 22.78 -4.71
C THR A 266 -12.21 24.14 -5.07
N ASP A 267 -12.92 24.88 -5.92
CA ASP A 267 -12.65 26.30 -6.17
C ASP A 267 -12.59 27.08 -4.85
N GLN A 268 -11.59 27.94 -4.71
CA GLN A 268 -11.37 28.73 -3.49
C GLN A 268 -11.17 27.87 -2.22
N SER A 269 -10.64 26.64 -2.35
CA SER A 269 -10.15 25.91 -1.17
C SER A 269 -9.11 26.76 -0.40
N LYS A 270 -9.22 26.79 0.92
CA LYS A 270 -8.17 27.38 1.77
C LYS A 270 -6.96 26.45 1.73
N VAL A 271 -5.78 27.02 1.50
CA VAL A 271 -4.51 26.28 1.50
C VAL A 271 -4.31 25.50 2.81
N ARG A 272 -3.78 24.27 2.72
CA ARG A 272 -3.41 23.35 3.82
C ARG A 272 -4.55 22.81 4.70
N ALA A 273 -5.81 23.19 4.47
CA ALA A 273 -6.97 22.53 5.07
C ALA A 273 -7.38 21.31 4.22
N GLY A 274 -6.60 20.23 4.25
CA GLY A 274 -6.92 18.98 3.54
C GLY A 274 -6.60 18.96 2.04
N THR A 275 -5.74 19.86 1.56
CA THR A 275 -5.55 20.14 0.13
C THR A 275 -4.52 19.28 -0.59
N PHE A 276 -4.01 18.20 0.00
CA PHE A 276 -2.93 17.40 -0.60
C PHE A 276 -3.30 15.92 -0.79
N LYS A 277 -4.59 15.61 -0.78
CA LYS A 277 -5.11 14.27 -1.07
C LYS A 277 -5.24 14.07 -2.59
N GLN A 278 -4.21 14.41 -3.35
CA GLN A 278 -4.12 14.20 -4.79
C GLN A 278 -2.87 13.41 -5.11
N HIS A 279 -2.88 12.67 -6.22
CA HIS A 279 -1.67 12.02 -6.75
C HIS A 279 -1.15 12.79 -7.97
N PRO A 280 0.17 12.79 -8.21
CA PRO A 280 0.74 13.37 -9.42
C PRO A 280 0.34 12.57 -10.67
N VAL A 281 0.25 13.27 -11.80
CA VAL A 281 0.08 12.72 -13.14
C VAL A 281 1.11 13.36 -14.07
N PRO A 282 1.92 12.58 -14.80
CA PRO A 282 3.01 13.12 -15.61
C PRO A 282 2.46 13.85 -16.84
N VAL A 283 3.12 14.94 -17.22
CA VAL A 283 2.81 15.68 -18.45
C VAL A 283 3.34 14.89 -19.64
N LEU A 284 2.44 14.54 -20.57
CA LEU A 284 2.78 13.90 -21.84
C LEU A 284 3.39 14.91 -22.81
N ARG A 285 2.69 16.03 -23.02
CA ARG A 285 3.15 17.15 -23.85
C ARG A 285 2.37 18.41 -23.55
N VAL A 286 2.97 19.55 -23.88
CA VAL A 286 2.30 20.84 -23.94
C VAL A 286 1.97 21.12 -25.41
N ALA A 287 0.68 21.22 -25.73
CA ALA A 287 0.16 21.71 -27.01
C ALA A 287 -0.53 23.06 -26.78
N ASP A 288 -0.64 23.91 -27.80
CA ASP A 288 -1.44 25.13 -27.68
C ASP A 288 -2.87 24.80 -28.18
N PRO A 289 -3.93 24.91 -27.34
CA PRO A 289 -4.01 25.53 -26.00
C PRO A 289 -4.08 24.55 -24.80
N GLU A 290 -3.57 23.33 -24.93
CA GLU A 290 -3.78 22.20 -24.00
C GLU A 290 -2.49 21.58 -23.44
N ILE A 291 -2.44 21.36 -22.12
CA ILE A 291 -1.47 20.48 -21.46
C ILE A 291 -2.09 19.09 -21.36
N LEU A 292 -1.42 18.09 -21.91
CA LEU A 292 -1.86 16.69 -21.87
C LEU A 292 -1.09 15.94 -20.79
N THR A 293 -1.78 15.14 -20.00
CA THR A 293 -1.22 14.35 -18.88
C THR A 293 -1.61 12.88 -19.02
N VAL A 294 -0.78 11.97 -18.53
CA VAL A 294 -1.05 10.53 -18.53
C VAL A 294 -1.78 10.17 -17.25
N MET A 295 -2.95 9.54 -17.37
CA MET A 295 -3.79 9.14 -16.24
C MET A 295 -3.63 7.64 -15.95
N PRO A 296 -3.75 7.22 -14.68
CA PRO A 296 -3.65 5.79 -14.31
C PRO A 296 -4.81 4.96 -14.87
N GLN A 297 -5.99 5.57 -15.00
CA GLN A 297 -7.19 4.96 -15.56
C GLN A 297 -8.10 6.02 -16.18
N ALA A 298 -9.19 5.55 -16.77
CA ALA A 298 -10.29 6.36 -17.23
C ALA A 298 -11.08 6.97 -16.07
N TYR A 299 -11.47 8.23 -16.20
CA TYR A 299 -12.33 8.91 -15.22
C TYR A 299 -13.43 9.69 -15.90
N THR A 300 -14.58 9.79 -15.23
CA THR A 300 -15.73 10.55 -15.69
C THR A 300 -15.64 12.05 -15.38
N ASP A 301 -14.86 12.45 -14.36
CA ASP A 301 -14.59 13.85 -14.00
C ASP A 301 -13.16 14.02 -13.47
N THR A 302 -12.19 14.16 -14.38
CA THR A 302 -10.79 14.47 -14.05
C THR A 302 -10.63 15.97 -13.80
N LYS A 303 -10.63 16.33 -12.52
CA LYS A 303 -10.30 17.69 -12.08
C LYS A 303 -8.82 17.76 -11.73
N LEU A 304 -8.05 18.45 -12.56
CA LEU A 304 -6.62 18.60 -12.40
C LEU A 304 -6.25 19.81 -11.52
N HIS A 305 -5.22 19.64 -10.72
CA HIS A 305 -4.66 20.64 -9.82
C HIS A 305 -3.24 21.01 -10.23
N PHE A 306 -2.86 22.22 -9.85
CA PHE A 306 -1.51 22.74 -10.00
C PHE A 306 -0.90 23.01 -8.62
N TYR A 307 0.35 22.60 -8.40
CA TYR A 307 1.05 22.88 -7.15
C TYR A 307 1.65 24.29 -7.18
N GLU A 308 1.04 25.22 -6.45
CA GLU A 308 1.55 26.56 -6.25
C GLU A 308 2.59 26.54 -5.12
N LYS A 309 3.86 26.34 -5.46
CA LYS A 309 4.97 26.20 -4.50
C LYS A 309 5.07 27.35 -3.49
N SER A 310 4.88 28.60 -3.94
CA SER A 310 4.99 29.78 -3.07
C SER A 310 3.88 29.86 -2.03
N ALA A 311 2.67 29.45 -2.42
CA ALA A 311 1.54 29.30 -1.52
C ALA A 311 1.52 27.91 -0.88
N ASP A 312 2.50 27.04 -1.17
CA ASP A 312 2.55 25.61 -0.86
C ASP A 312 1.15 24.98 -0.78
N ALA A 313 0.56 24.80 -1.95
CA ALA A 313 -0.83 24.38 -2.11
C ALA A 313 -1.06 23.69 -3.46
N ASN A 314 -1.79 22.59 -3.47
CA ASN A 314 -2.41 22.09 -4.70
C ASN A 314 -3.73 22.83 -4.91
N VAL A 315 -3.87 23.51 -6.05
CA VAL A 315 -5.02 24.35 -6.33
C VAL A 315 -5.73 23.87 -7.58
N LEU A 316 -7.06 23.86 -7.55
CA LEU A 316 -7.86 23.38 -8.67
C LEU A 316 -7.71 24.33 -9.86
N LEU A 317 -7.52 23.77 -11.05
CA LEU A 317 -7.54 24.54 -12.29
C LEU A 317 -9.01 24.84 -12.67
N THR A 318 -9.37 26.13 -12.67
CA THR A 318 -10.75 26.60 -12.89
C THR A 318 -11.10 26.63 -14.38
N GLY A 319 -12.28 26.13 -14.75
CA GLY A 319 -12.83 26.24 -16.11
C GLY A 319 -12.51 25.07 -17.04
N TYR A 320 -12.24 23.89 -16.48
CA TYR A 320 -11.95 22.69 -17.27
C TYR A 320 -13.18 21.77 -17.35
N GLN A 321 -13.51 21.31 -18.57
CA GLN A 321 -14.50 20.25 -18.75
C GLN A 321 -13.97 18.99 -18.06
N ALA A 322 -14.80 18.10 -17.52
CA ALA A 322 -14.33 16.75 -17.16
C ALA A 322 -13.39 16.28 -18.28
N ALA A 323 -12.11 15.98 -18.02
CA ALA A 323 -11.29 15.50 -19.13
C ALA A 323 -11.97 14.21 -19.58
N SER A 324 -12.47 14.24 -20.82
CA SER A 324 -12.91 13.05 -21.48
C SER A 324 -11.69 12.14 -21.54
N GLU A 325 -11.78 10.98 -20.92
CA GLU A 325 -11.09 9.80 -21.39
C GLU A 325 -11.12 9.83 -22.92
N ASN A 326 -9.96 9.84 -23.55
CA ASN A 326 -9.90 9.45 -24.93
C ASN A 326 -9.35 8.03 -24.97
N THR A 327 -10.25 7.05 -25.10
CA THR A 327 -9.93 5.66 -25.42
C THR A 327 -9.43 5.47 -26.86
N ASN A 328 -9.34 6.55 -27.64
CA ASN A 328 -9.16 6.51 -29.07
C ASN A 328 -7.85 7.19 -29.51
N ASN A 329 -7.33 6.73 -30.65
CA ASN A 329 -6.02 6.99 -31.27
C ASN A 329 -5.62 8.46 -31.52
N ASN A 330 -6.37 9.45 -31.07
CA ASN A 330 -6.16 10.86 -31.42
C ASN A 330 -5.00 11.52 -30.64
N TYR A 331 -4.65 11.02 -29.45
CA TYR A 331 -3.55 11.56 -28.63
C TYR A 331 -2.51 10.48 -28.29
N ASP A 332 -2.96 9.36 -27.73
CA ASP A 332 -2.13 8.19 -27.46
C ASP A 332 -3.00 6.92 -27.52
N THR A 333 -2.50 5.86 -28.14
CA THR A 333 -3.26 4.60 -28.32
C THR A 333 -3.18 3.70 -27.10
N ASN A 334 -2.23 3.94 -26.19
CA ASN A 334 -1.89 3.05 -25.09
C ASN A 334 -2.27 3.62 -23.72
N ALA A 335 -2.73 4.87 -23.64
CA ALA A 335 -2.90 5.55 -22.35
C ALA A 335 -4.11 6.47 -22.29
N ASN A 336 -4.70 6.56 -21.08
CA ASN A 336 -5.73 7.52 -20.75
C ASN A 336 -5.13 8.92 -20.58
N ILE A 337 -5.77 9.94 -21.15
CA ILE A 337 -5.24 11.31 -21.18
C ILE A 337 -6.13 12.27 -20.38
N GLY A 338 -5.52 12.96 -19.42
CA GLY A 338 -6.10 14.11 -18.74
C GLY A 338 -5.64 15.39 -19.44
N ILE A 339 -6.50 16.39 -19.50
CA ILE A 339 -6.23 17.61 -20.27
C ILE A 339 -6.39 18.81 -19.34
N ALA A 340 -5.54 19.82 -19.49
CA ALA A 340 -5.67 21.11 -18.82
C ALA A 340 -5.40 22.24 -19.83
N LYS A 341 -5.84 23.47 -19.54
CA LYS A 341 -5.52 24.61 -20.41
C LYS A 341 -4.16 25.21 -20.07
N VAL A 342 -3.42 25.68 -21.08
CA VAL A 342 -2.15 26.42 -20.91
C VAL A 342 -2.30 27.71 -20.08
N SER A 343 -3.53 28.24 -19.96
CA SER A 343 -3.81 29.36 -19.07
C SER A 343 -3.57 29.07 -17.59
N LEU A 344 -3.58 27.79 -17.16
CA LEU A 344 -3.39 27.40 -15.75
C LEU A 344 -4.23 28.26 -14.77
N ARG A 345 -5.42 28.69 -15.19
CA ARG A 345 -6.27 29.56 -14.39
C ARG A 345 -6.69 28.82 -13.13
N ARG A 346 -6.56 29.44 -11.97
CA ARG A 346 -6.78 28.80 -10.67
C ARG A 346 -7.24 29.79 -9.62
N ARG A 347 -8.08 29.33 -8.70
CA ARG A 347 -8.66 30.12 -7.60
C ARG A 347 -8.44 29.46 -6.24
N PHE A 348 -7.82 30.16 -5.29
CA PHE A 348 -7.47 29.60 -3.99
C PHE A 348 -7.29 30.65 -2.89
N GLY A 349 -7.39 30.22 -1.62
CA GLY A 349 -7.25 31.09 -0.46
C GLY A 349 -5.89 30.93 0.25
N ALA A 350 -5.06 31.97 0.28
CA ALA A 350 -3.78 32.03 0.97
C ALA A 350 -3.86 32.82 2.29
N SER A 351 -3.11 32.39 3.30
CA SER A 351 -2.94 33.12 4.58
C SER A 351 -1.60 33.88 4.62
N PRO A 352 -1.45 34.87 5.51
CA PRO A 352 -0.19 35.55 5.74
C PRO A 352 0.96 34.59 6.09
N ILE A 353 2.16 34.88 5.57
CA ILE A 353 3.38 34.08 5.81
C ILE A 353 4.38 34.76 6.74
N SER A 354 4.32 36.09 6.87
CA SER A 354 5.08 36.82 7.88
C SER A 354 4.38 38.11 8.29
N VAL A 355 4.75 38.61 9.46
CA VAL A 355 4.31 39.90 9.99
C VAL A 355 5.50 40.84 10.03
N ALA A 356 5.33 42.07 9.58
CA ALA A 356 6.24 43.17 9.88
C ALA A 356 5.54 44.11 10.88
N ASP A 357 6.13 44.26 12.07
CA ASP A 357 5.55 45.10 13.14
C ASP A 357 6.09 46.52 13.10
N THR A 358 5.26 47.50 13.45
CA THR A 358 5.69 48.88 13.69
C THR A 358 5.80 49.08 15.19
N ALA A 359 7.04 49.07 15.71
CA ALA A 359 7.31 49.28 17.12
C ALA A 359 6.70 50.60 17.62
N GLY A 360 5.77 50.50 18.58
CA GLY A 360 5.11 51.63 19.25
C GLY A 360 4.37 51.15 20.51
N THR A 361 4.10 52.05 21.45
CA THR A 361 3.65 51.77 22.83
C THR A 361 2.23 51.16 23.00
N THR A 362 1.57 50.79 21.89
CA THR A 362 0.25 50.14 21.83
C THR A 362 0.20 49.12 20.69
N ALA A 363 1.01 48.05 20.75
CA ALA A 363 1.11 47.05 19.69
C ALA A 363 -0.09 46.08 19.63
N TRP A 364 -0.31 45.46 18.47
CA TRP A 364 -1.17 44.29 18.36
C TRP A 364 -0.65 43.17 19.28
N THR A 365 -1.54 42.48 19.97
CA THR A 365 -1.23 41.33 20.81
C THR A 365 -1.20 40.09 19.94
N ASN A 366 -0.06 39.40 19.94
CA ASN A 366 0.16 38.18 19.17
C ASN A 366 -0.22 38.29 17.68
N PRO A 367 0.25 39.30 16.92
CA PRO A 367 -0.09 39.46 15.51
C PRO A 367 0.35 38.26 14.67
N HIS A 368 1.38 37.54 15.13
CA HIS A 368 1.84 36.28 14.54
C HIS A 368 0.80 35.15 14.60
N GLN A 369 -0.26 35.26 15.42
CA GLN A 369 -1.32 34.26 15.47
C GLN A 369 -2.10 34.16 14.16
N LEU A 370 -2.12 35.18 13.30
CA LEU A 370 -2.75 35.11 11.98
C LEU A 370 -1.84 34.51 10.89
N LEU A 371 -0.62 34.07 11.26
CA LEU A 371 0.31 33.42 10.34
C LEU A 371 -0.05 31.96 10.06
N ARG A 372 0.37 31.53 8.87
CA ARG A 372 0.19 30.19 8.30
C ARG A 372 0.68 29.01 9.16
N HIS A 373 1.58 29.21 10.12
CA HIS A 373 2.18 28.13 10.93
C HIS A 373 1.50 27.95 12.30
N ARG A 374 0.28 27.40 12.31
CA ARG A 374 -0.33 26.92 13.55
C ARG A 374 -0.17 25.41 13.69
N THR A 375 0.43 24.99 14.80
CA THR A 375 0.21 23.67 15.40
C THR A 375 -1.17 23.67 16.09
N SER A 376 -1.87 22.54 16.05
CA SER A 376 -3.23 22.37 16.58
C SER A 376 -3.33 22.74 18.08
N GLY A 377 -4.41 23.42 18.47
CA GLY A 377 -4.83 23.54 19.88
C GLY A 377 -4.86 24.93 20.52
N GLN A 378 -4.47 26.01 19.83
CA GLN A 378 -4.55 27.38 20.38
C GLN A 378 -5.72 28.16 19.78
N ALA A 379 -6.60 28.70 20.63
CA ALA A 379 -7.60 29.68 20.22
C ALA A 379 -6.91 30.92 19.63
N ALA A 380 -7.55 31.49 18.63
CA ALA A 380 -6.88 31.90 17.40
C ALA A 380 -6.95 33.42 17.13
N SER A 381 -6.90 34.27 18.15
CA SER A 381 -7.15 35.69 17.95
C SER A 381 -5.91 36.56 18.15
N SER A 382 -5.49 37.24 17.08
CA SER A 382 -4.70 38.45 17.20
C SER A 382 -5.62 39.57 17.67
N SER A 383 -5.28 40.22 18.78
CA SER A 383 -6.14 41.25 19.35
C SER A 383 -5.41 42.56 19.59
N LEU A 384 -6.08 43.66 19.33
CA LEU A 384 -5.62 45.00 19.61
C LEU A 384 -6.54 45.62 20.64
N THR A 385 -5.99 46.00 21.79
CA THR A 385 -6.70 46.85 22.74
C THR A 385 -6.28 48.29 22.51
N VAL A 386 -7.21 49.12 22.04
CA VAL A 386 -7.01 50.56 21.88
C VAL A 386 -7.67 51.25 23.07
N SER A 387 -6.92 52.12 23.73
CA SER A 387 -7.46 52.98 24.79
C SER A 387 -7.14 54.45 24.49
N SER A 388 -8.13 55.32 24.62
CA SER A 388 -7.96 56.77 24.50
C SER A 388 -8.11 57.41 25.88
N SER A 389 -7.15 58.25 26.28
CA SER A 389 -7.17 58.98 27.56
C SER A 389 -7.70 60.41 27.46
N SER A 390 -7.99 60.87 26.24
CA SER A 390 -8.55 62.20 25.93
C SER A 390 -8.95 62.20 24.45
N GLY A 391 -10.17 62.62 24.14
CA GLY A 391 -10.79 62.46 22.81
C GLY A 391 -9.87 62.75 21.62
N GLY A 392 -9.88 61.83 20.65
CA GLY A 392 -9.02 61.84 19.46
C GLY A 392 -8.94 60.47 18.78
N ALA A 393 -8.70 60.45 17.47
CA ALA A 393 -8.55 59.22 16.71
C ALA A 393 -7.25 58.49 17.08
N GLN A 394 -7.36 57.25 17.54
CA GLN A 394 -6.23 56.35 17.75
C GLN A 394 -6.15 55.39 16.56
N THR A 395 -4.97 55.24 15.97
CA THR A 395 -4.74 54.36 14.82
C THR A 395 -3.58 53.44 15.14
N GLN A 396 -3.80 52.13 15.00
CA GLN A 396 -2.73 51.15 15.03
C GLN A 396 -2.73 50.34 13.74
N SER A 397 -1.56 49.89 13.33
CA SER A 397 -1.39 49.12 12.10
C SER A 397 -0.48 47.93 12.33
N VAL A 398 -0.74 46.87 11.59
CA VAL A 398 0.13 45.70 11.47
C VAL A 398 0.23 45.33 10.01
N TYR A 399 1.42 44.92 9.57
CA TYR A 399 1.67 44.58 8.18
C TYR A 399 1.78 43.06 8.03
N TYR A 400 0.97 42.50 7.15
CA TYR A 400 0.99 41.09 6.81
C TYR A 400 1.54 40.92 5.39
N ASN A 401 2.56 40.06 5.28
CA ASN A 401 3.08 39.66 3.98
C ASN A 401 2.40 38.36 3.55
N PHE A 402 1.95 38.33 2.30
CA PHE A 402 1.39 37.15 1.65
C PHE A 402 2.43 36.47 0.76
N PRO A 403 2.25 35.17 0.43
CA PRO A 403 3.14 34.49 -0.49
C PRO A 403 3.12 35.15 -1.88
N ILE A 404 4.24 35.05 -2.59
CA ILE A 404 4.33 35.50 -3.98
C ILE A 404 3.47 34.56 -4.83
N ILE A 405 2.48 35.09 -5.53
CA ILE A 405 1.64 34.28 -6.42
C ILE A 405 1.95 34.66 -7.85
N MET A 406 2.34 33.67 -8.66
CA MET A 406 2.79 33.92 -10.03
C MET A 406 1.65 33.85 -11.04
N GLY A 407 1.57 34.85 -11.92
CA GLY A 407 0.56 34.95 -12.98
C GLY A 407 -0.14 36.31 -12.96
N LYS A 408 -0.98 36.53 -13.95
CA LYS A 408 -1.88 37.68 -14.02
C LYS A 408 -3.04 37.47 -13.06
N PHE A 409 -3.29 38.45 -12.20
CA PHE A 409 -4.45 38.46 -11.32
C PHE A 409 -5.71 38.84 -12.10
N ASN A 410 -6.76 38.06 -11.90
CA ASN A 410 -8.11 38.31 -12.39
C ASN A 410 -9.02 38.87 -11.29
N SER A 411 -8.80 38.48 -10.03
CA SER A 411 -9.46 39.05 -8.85
C SER A 411 -8.66 38.78 -7.57
N LEU A 412 -8.89 39.64 -6.57
CA LEU A 412 -8.29 39.55 -5.24
C LEU A 412 -9.35 39.87 -4.20
N ILE A 413 -9.59 38.97 -3.24
CA ILE A 413 -10.63 39.11 -2.22
C ILE A 413 -10.01 38.88 -0.84
N PHE A 414 -10.23 39.80 0.10
CA PHE A 414 -9.80 39.63 1.48
C PHE A 414 -10.98 39.33 2.39
N ILE A 415 -10.79 38.37 3.28
CA ILE A 415 -11.76 38.03 4.32
C ILE A 415 -11.08 38.15 5.67
N ALA A 416 -11.63 39.00 6.55
CA ALA A 416 -11.28 39.10 7.95
C ALA A 416 -12.49 38.73 8.82
N SER A 417 -12.27 37.95 9.87
CA SER A 417 -13.30 37.56 10.85
C SER A 417 -12.80 37.77 12.27
N GLY A 418 -13.70 38.02 13.23
CA GLY A 418 -13.30 38.44 14.57
C GLY A 418 -14.43 39.05 15.40
N THR A 419 -14.07 39.72 16.50
CA THR A 419 -15.00 40.43 17.39
C THR A 419 -14.45 41.79 17.80
N ALA A 420 -15.31 42.78 17.98
CA ALA A 420 -14.98 44.06 18.60
C ALA A 420 -15.78 44.22 19.88
N VAL A 421 -15.11 44.56 20.99
CA VAL A 421 -15.72 44.73 22.33
C VAL A 421 -15.35 46.09 22.89
N TRP A 422 -16.32 46.83 23.42
CA TRP A 422 -16.08 48.15 24.01
C TRP A 422 -16.84 48.35 25.32
N THR A 423 -16.32 49.23 26.18
CA THR A 423 -16.96 49.65 27.43
C THR A 423 -17.00 51.16 27.50
N ALA A 424 -18.18 51.76 27.52
CA ALA A 424 -18.43 53.20 27.51
C ALA A 424 -19.49 53.69 28.50
N ASN A 425 -19.34 54.96 28.92
CA ASN A 425 -20.40 55.77 29.50
C ASN A 425 -20.80 56.85 28.49
N THR A 426 -22.06 56.82 28.04
CA THR A 426 -22.83 57.84 27.28
C THR A 426 -22.08 58.58 26.15
N GLY A 427 -22.35 58.20 24.90
CA GLY A 427 -21.91 58.91 23.68
C GLY A 427 -21.94 58.04 22.41
N THR A 428 -21.84 58.64 21.22
CA THR A 428 -21.68 57.92 19.93
C THR A 428 -20.22 57.58 19.69
N ASN A 429 -19.91 56.32 19.37
CA ASN A 429 -18.56 55.83 19.09
C ASN A 429 -18.43 55.37 17.62
N TYR A 430 -17.29 55.66 17.00
CA TYR A 430 -16.96 55.29 15.63
C TYR A 430 -15.74 54.35 15.62
N TRP A 431 -15.86 53.24 14.89
CA TRP A 431 -14.83 52.22 14.73
C TRP A 431 -14.62 51.92 13.26
N ASP A 432 -13.37 51.99 12.81
CA ASP A 432 -13.01 51.65 11.43
C ASP A 432 -11.93 50.56 11.44
N LEU A 433 -12.18 49.48 10.71
CA LEU A 433 -11.16 48.48 10.37
C LEU A 433 -10.84 48.62 8.89
N ASP A 434 -9.63 49.09 8.60
CA ASP A 434 -9.15 49.37 7.25
C ASP A 434 -8.19 48.27 6.79
N LEU A 435 -8.39 47.79 5.56
CA LEU A 435 -7.43 47.00 4.80
C LEU A 435 -6.81 47.89 3.74
N VAL A 436 -5.50 48.14 3.85
CA VAL A 436 -4.80 49.11 3.01
C VAL A 436 -3.65 48.44 2.27
N PHE A 437 -3.60 48.63 0.94
CA PHE A 437 -2.45 48.24 0.12
C PHE A 437 -1.41 49.34 0.13
N ASN A 438 -0.22 49.04 0.63
CA ASN A 438 0.89 49.99 0.55
C ASN A 438 1.59 49.83 -0.80
N MET A 439 1.29 50.74 -1.72
CA MET A 439 1.92 50.75 -3.03
C MET A 439 3.40 51.14 -2.90
N GLU A 440 4.30 50.34 -3.49
CA GLU A 440 5.76 50.58 -3.44
C GLU A 440 6.18 51.88 -4.16
N ASP A 441 5.33 52.41 -5.05
CA ASP A 441 5.59 53.60 -5.87
C ASP A 441 5.15 54.93 -5.23
N GLY A 442 4.61 54.90 -4.00
CA GLY A 442 4.14 56.09 -3.29
C GLY A 442 2.82 56.68 -3.83
N SER A 443 2.10 55.94 -4.69
CA SER A 443 0.73 56.30 -5.07
C SER A 443 -0.24 56.21 -3.89
N THR A 444 -1.43 56.82 -4.02
CA THR A 444 -2.44 56.79 -2.95
C THR A 444 -2.82 55.34 -2.64
N PRO A 445 -2.77 54.92 -1.37
CA PRO A 445 -3.14 53.56 -0.98
C PRO A 445 -4.56 53.25 -1.46
N ASP A 446 -4.70 52.16 -2.20
CA ASP A 446 -6.01 51.57 -2.47
C ASP A 446 -6.40 50.71 -1.25
N GLY A 447 -7.69 50.62 -0.92
CA GLY A 447 -8.09 49.96 0.32
C GLY A 447 -9.58 49.71 0.47
N ALA A 448 -9.92 48.70 1.27
CA ALA A 448 -11.28 48.40 1.70
C ALA A 448 -11.49 48.84 3.15
N TYR A 449 -12.70 49.31 3.44
CA TYR A 449 -13.07 49.91 4.73
C TYR A 449 -14.25 49.14 5.33
N PHE A 450 -14.11 48.72 6.58
CA PHE A 450 -15.20 48.17 7.38
C PHE A 450 -15.52 49.13 8.54
N ASN A 451 -16.61 49.88 8.40
CA ASN A 451 -17.00 50.90 9.37
C ASN A 451 -18.13 50.39 10.27
N PHE A 452 -17.95 50.54 11.58
CA PHE A 452 -18.91 50.15 12.61
C PHE A 452 -19.21 51.32 13.53
N ASN A 453 -20.48 51.67 13.64
CA ASN A 453 -20.94 52.77 14.50
C ASN A 453 -21.83 52.21 15.61
N SER A 454 -21.59 52.63 16.85
CA SER A 454 -22.46 52.24 17.98
C SER A 454 -22.69 53.38 18.96
N THR A 455 -23.94 53.49 19.42
CA THR A 455 -24.39 54.43 20.46
C THR A 455 -24.51 53.76 21.84
N ASN A 456 -24.17 52.48 21.97
CA ASN A 456 -24.37 51.70 23.19
C ASN A 456 -23.19 51.80 24.17
N ASN A 457 -23.49 51.81 25.47
CA ASN A 457 -22.53 51.85 26.58
C ASN A 457 -21.68 50.58 26.71
N THR A 458 -22.11 49.43 26.20
CA THR A 458 -21.30 48.21 26.13
C THR A 458 -21.86 47.38 24.98
N GLY A 459 -20.99 46.75 24.20
CA GLY A 459 -21.44 45.90 23.11
C GLY A 459 -20.34 45.03 22.54
N THR A 460 -20.77 44.02 21.80
CA THR A 460 -19.91 43.14 21.03
C THR A 460 -20.44 43.09 19.60
N ILE A 461 -19.57 43.29 18.62
CA ILE A 461 -19.87 43.07 17.20
C ILE A 461 -19.03 41.91 16.73
N THR A 462 -19.66 40.90 16.12
CA THR A 462 -18.97 39.82 15.42
C THR A 462 -18.74 40.25 13.97
N LEU A 463 -17.50 40.21 13.52
CA LEU A 463 -17.12 40.36 12.12
C LEU A 463 -17.45 39.03 11.41
N GLY A 464 -18.44 39.04 10.52
CA GLY A 464 -18.89 37.85 9.79
C GLY A 464 -18.83 38.05 8.27
N SER A 465 -18.34 37.04 7.55
CA SER A 465 -18.11 37.03 6.11
C SER A 465 -19.28 36.46 5.28
N GLY A 466 -20.51 36.88 5.57
CA GLY A 466 -21.71 36.34 4.92
C GLY A 466 -22.58 37.42 4.27
N SER A 467 -22.88 37.24 2.98
CA SER A 467 -24.04 37.84 2.33
C SER A 467 -25.32 37.46 3.08
N GLY A 468 -25.79 38.34 3.96
CA GLY A 468 -27.05 38.19 4.70
C GLY A 468 -26.89 37.52 6.07
N GLY A 469 -26.95 38.33 7.14
CA GLY A 469 -27.00 37.83 8.52
C GLY A 469 -26.53 38.84 9.57
N GLN A 470 -26.99 40.08 9.48
CA GLN A 470 -26.77 41.10 10.53
C GLN A 470 -27.73 40.86 11.70
N THR A 471 -27.26 40.85 12.95
CA THR A 471 -28.07 41.32 14.08
C THR A 471 -27.22 41.80 15.27
N ALA A 472 -27.13 43.13 15.43
CA ALA A 472 -27.30 43.83 16.70
C ALA A 472 -27.68 45.29 16.38
N SER A 473 -29.00 45.52 16.32
CA SER A 473 -29.69 46.83 16.34
C SER A 473 -28.95 48.02 15.69
N SER A 474 -29.22 48.19 14.40
CA SER A 474 -28.86 49.33 13.51
C SER A 474 -27.37 49.62 13.33
N ILE A 475 -26.75 48.90 12.40
CA ILE A 475 -25.45 49.23 11.79
C ILE A 475 -25.74 49.68 10.34
N TYR A 476 -25.47 50.95 10.03
CA TYR A 476 -25.46 51.46 8.65
C TYR A 476 -24.06 51.24 8.06
N GLY A 477 -23.80 50.05 7.52
CA GLY A 477 -22.59 49.75 6.74
C GLY A 477 -22.97 49.63 5.27
N SER A 478 -22.70 50.67 4.49
CA SER A 478 -22.83 50.63 3.03
C SER A 478 -21.56 50.05 2.40
N ASN A 479 -21.76 49.02 1.58
CA ASN A 479 -20.94 48.51 0.48
C ASN A 479 -19.93 47.40 0.81
N ASN A 480 -20.27 46.17 0.37
CA ASN A 480 -19.28 45.28 -0.24
C ASN A 480 -18.69 46.04 -1.44
N GLN A 481 -17.55 46.71 -1.27
CA GLN A 481 -16.77 47.14 -2.43
C GLN A 481 -15.88 45.96 -2.78
N ASP A 482 -16.17 45.31 -3.92
CA ASP A 482 -15.16 44.52 -4.61
C ASP A 482 -13.97 45.46 -4.83
N LEU A 483 -12.83 45.13 -4.22
CA LEU A 483 -11.60 45.87 -4.39
C LEU A 483 -11.14 45.66 -5.85
N ASP A 484 -11.43 46.62 -6.72
CA ASP A 484 -10.87 46.68 -8.07
C ASP A 484 -9.42 47.20 -8.05
N ALA A 485 -8.61 46.69 -7.10
CA ALA A 485 -7.15 46.86 -7.07
C ALA A 485 -6.47 46.14 -8.26
N LEU A 486 -7.24 45.58 -9.20
CA LEU A 486 -6.76 44.84 -10.35
C LEU A 486 -5.97 45.74 -11.33
N SER A 487 -6.29 47.03 -11.37
CA SER A 487 -5.66 47.99 -12.28
C SER A 487 -4.16 48.22 -12.01
N THR A 488 -3.66 47.88 -10.82
CA THR A 488 -2.26 48.08 -10.40
C THR A 488 -1.38 46.82 -10.47
N PHE A 489 -1.96 45.62 -10.60
CA PHE A 489 -1.28 44.31 -10.63
C PHE A 489 -1.36 43.63 -12.01
N THR A 490 -1.08 44.38 -13.08
CA THR A 490 -1.31 43.97 -14.48
C THR A 490 -0.17 43.17 -15.14
N SER A 491 0.91 42.83 -14.44
CA SER A 491 2.05 42.11 -15.04
C SER A 491 2.54 40.90 -14.21
N ASN A 492 3.06 39.91 -14.94
CA ASN A 492 3.42 38.53 -14.53
C ASN A 492 4.26 38.33 -13.25
N GLU A 493 4.80 39.38 -12.65
CA GLU A 493 5.86 39.28 -11.63
C GLU A 493 5.76 40.30 -10.50
N LYS A 494 4.64 41.02 -10.34
CA LYS A 494 4.54 41.94 -9.21
C LYS A 494 4.28 41.18 -7.92
N LYS A 495 5.29 41.15 -7.06
CA LYS A 495 5.17 40.81 -5.64
C LYS A 495 4.02 41.63 -5.06
N LEU A 496 3.04 40.96 -4.44
CA LEU A 496 2.03 41.65 -3.64
C LEU A 496 2.76 42.46 -2.55
N PRO A 497 2.51 43.78 -2.45
CA PRO A 497 3.09 44.57 -1.38
C PRO A 497 2.58 44.09 -0.01
N PRO A 498 3.28 44.43 1.08
CA PRO A 498 2.78 44.18 2.42
C PRO A 498 1.38 44.79 2.61
N ILE A 499 0.45 44.00 3.12
CA ILE A 499 -0.92 44.42 3.34
C ILE A 499 -1.05 44.92 4.76
N GLN A 500 -1.46 46.17 4.90
CA GLN A 500 -1.63 46.80 6.20
C GLN A 500 -3.05 46.57 6.68
N LEU A 501 -3.17 45.88 7.82
CA LEU A 501 -4.39 45.84 8.60
C LEU A 501 -4.33 46.98 9.61
N LYS A 502 -5.17 47.98 9.43
CA LYS A 502 -5.23 49.18 10.25
C LYS A 502 -6.54 49.17 11.03
N ALA A 503 -6.42 49.32 12.35
CA ALA A 503 -7.56 49.49 13.23
C ALA A 503 -7.55 50.92 13.74
N ALA A 504 -8.65 51.64 13.52
CA ALA A 504 -8.84 52.99 13.99
C ALA A 504 -10.05 53.06 14.93
N PHE A 505 -9.86 53.78 16.03
CA PHE A 505 -10.92 54.07 16.99
C PHE A 505 -11.05 55.57 17.18
N ASN A 506 -12.27 56.07 17.13
CA ASN A 506 -12.55 57.47 17.41
C ASN A 506 -13.65 57.60 18.48
N SER A 507 -13.29 58.19 19.62
CA SER A 507 -14.21 58.52 20.71
C SER A 507 -14.06 59.95 21.18
N ASN A 508 -15.18 60.52 21.63
CA ASN A 508 -15.22 61.83 22.26
C ASN A 508 -14.84 61.80 23.77
N ASN A 509 -14.64 60.62 24.37
CA ASN A 509 -14.40 60.41 25.81
C ASN A 509 -13.34 59.32 26.09
N VAL A 510 -12.85 59.24 27.34
CA VAL A 510 -11.84 58.26 27.82
C VAL A 510 -12.41 56.84 27.83
N LEU A 511 -11.89 55.94 26.98
CA LEU A 511 -12.45 54.59 26.77
C LEU A 511 -11.37 53.56 26.45
N ALA A 512 -11.62 52.30 26.81
CA ALA A 512 -10.85 51.14 26.38
C ALA A 512 -11.74 50.19 25.56
N SER A 513 -11.17 49.62 24.50
CA SER A 513 -11.84 48.63 23.67
C SER A 513 -10.84 47.69 23.04
N THR A 514 -11.30 46.48 22.73
CA THR A 514 -10.50 45.43 22.12
C THR A 514 -11.13 44.97 20.82
N ILE A 515 -10.38 45.00 19.73
CA ILE A 515 -10.68 44.29 18.50
C ILE A 515 -9.88 43.00 18.51
N SER A 516 -10.51 41.87 18.22
CA SER A 516 -9.89 40.55 18.11
C SER A 516 -10.17 39.98 16.73
N VAL A 517 -9.16 39.83 15.91
CA VAL A 517 -9.25 39.18 14.59
C VAL A 517 -8.88 37.71 14.76
N THR A 518 -9.80 36.83 14.38
CA THR A 518 -9.67 35.37 14.52
C THR A 518 -9.25 34.66 13.24
N ASP A 519 -9.56 35.24 12.07
CA ASP A 519 -9.17 34.72 10.76
C ASP A 519 -8.87 35.85 9.78
N PHE A 520 -7.84 35.68 8.95
CA PHE A 520 -7.47 36.62 7.90
C PHE A 520 -6.92 35.86 6.68
N VAL A 521 -7.71 35.86 5.59
CA VAL A 521 -7.45 35.04 4.39
C VAL A 521 -7.59 35.91 3.14
N MET A 522 -6.72 35.66 2.16
CA MET A 522 -6.73 36.26 0.83
C MET A 522 -7.12 35.20 -0.20
N TYR A 523 -8.24 35.37 -0.89
CA TYR A 523 -8.61 34.59 -2.06
C TYR A 523 -8.11 35.27 -3.34
N VAL A 524 -7.49 34.49 -4.20
CA VAL A 524 -6.94 34.97 -5.48
C VAL A 524 -7.57 34.20 -6.65
N ASP A 525 -7.76 34.87 -7.78
CA ASP A 525 -7.98 34.27 -9.11
C ASP A 525 -6.81 34.68 -9.99
N VAL A 526 -6.04 33.72 -10.49
CA VAL A 526 -4.83 33.97 -11.28
C VAL A 526 -4.74 33.06 -12.49
N GLU A 527 -4.15 33.56 -13.57
CA GLU A 527 -3.85 32.79 -14.80
C GLU A 527 -2.48 33.15 -15.38
N SER A 528 -1.98 32.32 -16.30
CA SER A 528 -0.83 32.63 -17.14
C SER A 528 -1.18 33.77 -18.09
N ASP A 529 -0.30 34.75 -18.23
CA ASP A 529 -0.51 35.90 -19.11
C ASP A 529 0.02 35.63 -20.52
N PHE A 530 -0.87 35.77 -21.50
CA PHE A 530 -0.56 35.68 -22.93
C PHE A 530 -0.91 36.98 -23.67
N SER A 531 -1.06 38.09 -22.95
CA SER A 531 -1.51 39.37 -23.53
C SER A 531 -0.45 40.11 -24.33
N THR A 532 0.84 39.81 -24.11
CA THR A 532 1.98 40.40 -24.83
C THR A 532 3.02 39.32 -25.16
N ASP A 533 3.91 39.58 -26.13
CA ASP A 533 4.95 38.62 -26.54
C ASP A 533 5.88 38.26 -25.37
N ALA A 534 6.38 39.26 -24.64
CA ALA A 534 7.24 39.04 -23.47
C ALA A 534 6.53 38.26 -22.34
N ALA A 535 5.24 38.55 -22.11
CA ALA A 535 4.45 37.82 -21.13
C ALA A 535 4.21 36.36 -21.57
N SER A 536 3.93 36.16 -22.85
CA SER A 536 3.72 34.85 -23.47
C SER A 536 4.98 33.99 -23.38
N ASP A 537 6.15 34.53 -23.71
CA ASP A 537 7.43 33.82 -23.62
C ASP A 537 7.71 33.35 -22.19
N SER A 538 7.48 34.22 -21.20
CA SER A 538 7.61 33.87 -19.78
C SER A 538 6.62 32.77 -19.36
N SER A 539 5.36 32.89 -19.80
CA SER A 539 4.32 31.89 -19.52
C SER A 539 4.66 30.54 -20.14
N TYR A 540 5.08 30.49 -21.41
CA TYR A 540 5.49 29.25 -22.08
C TYR A 540 6.72 28.62 -21.43
N ASN A 541 7.72 29.41 -21.06
CA ASN A 541 8.90 28.92 -20.34
C ASN A 541 8.52 28.24 -19.02
N ARG A 542 7.57 28.83 -18.27
CA ARG A 542 7.06 28.24 -17.02
C ARG A 542 6.29 26.95 -17.30
N ILE A 543 5.38 26.96 -18.27
CA ILE A 543 4.55 25.80 -18.61
C ILE A 543 5.42 24.62 -19.06
N ASN A 544 6.46 24.87 -19.86
CA ASN A 544 7.39 23.84 -20.33
C ASN A 544 8.26 23.23 -19.20
N GLN A 545 8.32 23.85 -18.02
CA GLN A 545 9.00 23.29 -16.84
C GLN A 545 8.08 22.42 -15.98
N ILE A 546 6.78 22.37 -16.28
CA ILE A 546 5.83 21.55 -15.53
C ILE A 546 5.98 20.10 -15.97
N THR A 547 6.44 19.26 -15.05
CA THR A 547 6.59 17.82 -15.28
C THR A 547 5.37 17.02 -14.82
N HIS A 548 4.60 17.56 -13.88
CA HIS A 548 3.43 16.90 -13.31
C HIS A 548 2.31 17.91 -13.05
N LEU A 549 1.07 17.49 -13.29
CA LEU A 549 -0.11 18.04 -12.63
C LEU A 549 -0.58 17.04 -11.57
N TYR A 550 -1.66 17.34 -10.87
CA TYR A 550 -2.17 16.48 -9.80
C TYR A 550 -3.65 16.18 -10.02
N CYS A 551 -4.07 14.98 -9.64
CA CYS A 551 -5.44 14.51 -9.79
C CYS A 551 -5.99 14.09 -8.43
N GLY A 552 -7.21 14.54 -8.12
CA GLY A 552 -7.94 14.17 -6.91
C GLY A 552 -9.01 13.11 -7.12
N ALA A 553 -8.99 12.40 -8.26
CA ALA A 553 -9.84 11.24 -8.50
C ALA A 553 -9.22 9.98 -7.90
N ASP A 554 -10.06 9.02 -7.54
CA ASP A 554 -9.61 7.81 -6.84
C ASP A 554 -8.66 6.95 -7.68
N GLY A 555 -7.85 6.14 -7.00
CA GLY A 555 -6.93 5.21 -7.64
C GLY A 555 -7.63 4.02 -8.33
N LEU A 556 -6.80 3.11 -8.84
CA LEU A 556 -7.21 1.90 -9.55
C LEU A 556 -8.14 1.02 -8.72
N SER A 557 -9.13 0.44 -9.40
CA SER A 557 -9.97 -0.64 -8.86
C SER A 557 -9.23 -1.97 -8.84
N GLU A 558 -9.66 -2.88 -7.96
CA GLU A 558 -9.08 -4.23 -7.86
C GLU A 558 -9.32 -5.10 -9.11
N THR A 559 -8.41 -6.04 -9.39
CA THR A 559 -8.45 -6.96 -10.54
C THR A 559 -8.73 -8.41 -10.15
N TYR A 560 -8.67 -8.74 -8.86
CA TYR A 560 -8.71 -10.12 -8.40
C TYR A 560 -10.11 -10.68 -8.16
N SER A 561 -11.15 -9.84 -8.11
CA SER A 561 -12.54 -10.25 -7.85
C SER A 561 -13.51 -9.92 -8.99
N GLY A 562 -13.09 -9.06 -9.93
CA GLY A 562 -13.97 -8.44 -10.93
C GLY A 562 -14.78 -7.24 -10.42
N SER A 563 -14.58 -6.80 -9.17
CA SER A 563 -15.21 -5.59 -8.63
C SER A 563 -14.69 -4.32 -9.31
N SER A 564 -15.57 -3.33 -9.47
CA SER A 564 -15.18 -1.97 -9.87
C SER A 564 -14.84 -1.05 -8.70
N ALA A 565 -14.87 -1.56 -7.46
CA ALA A 565 -14.51 -0.80 -6.27
C ALA A 565 -13.02 -0.42 -6.27
N VAL A 566 -12.73 0.80 -5.80
CA VAL A 566 -11.37 1.30 -5.59
C VAL A 566 -10.69 0.42 -4.55
N ALA A 567 -9.46 -0.02 -4.81
CA ALA A 567 -8.63 -0.64 -3.78
C ALA A 567 -8.17 0.45 -2.80
N ALA A 568 -8.85 0.55 -1.67
CA ALA A 568 -8.77 1.67 -0.72
C ALA A 568 -7.90 1.36 0.51
N HIS A 569 -7.50 0.10 0.69
CA HIS A 569 -6.71 -0.37 1.82
C HIS A 569 -5.46 -1.15 1.35
N GLY A 570 -4.42 -1.17 2.17
CA GLY A 570 -3.12 -1.70 1.75
C GLY A 570 -3.10 -3.21 1.44
N HIS A 571 -3.93 -4.03 2.09
CA HIS A 571 -4.04 -5.46 1.78
C HIS A 571 -4.68 -5.73 0.42
N GLU A 572 -5.65 -4.90 0.02
CA GLU A 572 -6.29 -4.94 -1.30
C GLU A 572 -5.28 -4.59 -2.38
N VAL A 573 -4.52 -3.51 -2.17
CA VAL A 573 -3.47 -3.08 -3.10
C VAL A 573 -2.36 -4.13 -3.19
N HIS A 574 -1.95 -4.73 -2.08
CA HIS A 574 -0.96 -5.81 -2.08
C HIS A 574 -1.42 -6.98 -2.96
N ARG A 575 -2.68 -7.42 -2.82
CA ARG A 575 -3.25 -8.49 -3.65
C ARG A 575 -3.37 -8.07 -5.12
N ASP A 576 -3.85 -6.86 -5.39
CA ASP A 576 -4.02 -6.34 -6.74
C ASP A 576 -2.68 -6.24 -7.48
N LEU A 577 -1.63 -5.74 -6.84
CA LEU A 577 -0.29 -5.62 -7.42
C LEU A 577 0.26 -6.99 -7.85
N MET A 578 0.06 -8.04 -7.03
CA MET A 578 0.45 -9.41 -7.39
C MET A 578 -0.33 -9.94 -8.59
N CYS A 579 -1.65 -9.73 -8.64
CA CYS A 579 -2.47 -10.18 -9.76
C CYS A 579 -2.16 -9.40 -11.05
N ARG A 580 -2.15 -8.06 -10.98
CA ARG A 580 -2.02 -7.16 -12.11
C ARG A 580 -0.64 -7.20 -12.77
N PHE A 581 0.44 -7.18 -11.99
CA PHE A 581 1.80 -7.01 -12.54
C PHE A 581 2.66 -8.28 -12.53
N ALA A 582 2.31 -9.26 -11.70
CA ALA A 582 3.02 -10.54 -11.62
C ALA A 582 2.19 -11.73 -12.12
N GLY A 583 0.94 -11.50 -12.56
CA GLY A 583 0.05 -12.55 -13.00
C GLY A 583 -0.23 -13.59 -11.90
N TYR A 584 -0.25 -13.21 -10.64
CA TYR A 584 -0.61 -14.14 -9.55
C TYR A 584 -2.09 -14.54 -9.63
N THR A 585 -2.44 -15.70 -9.07
CA THR A 585 -3.81 -16.23 -9.10
C THR A 585 -4.83 -15.29 -8.45
N THR A 586 -6.05 -15.29 -8.99
CA THR A 586 -7.22 -14.62 -8.40
C THR A 586 -7.93 -15.49 -7.35
N VAL A 587 -7.45 -16.71 -7.09
CA VAL A 587 -7.95 -17.54 -5.98
C VAL A 587 -7.71 -16.81 -4.66
N THR A 588 -8.73 -16.78 -3.80
CA THR A 588 -8.66 -16.12 -2.48
C THR A 588 -7.60 -16.80 -1.61
N PRO A 589 -6.57 -16.05 -1.13
CA PRO A 589 -5.56 -16.59 -0.24
C PRO A 589 -6.14 -17.00 1.11
N ALA A 590 -5.50 -17.95 1.78
CA ALA A 590 -5.90 -18.36 3.11
C ALA A 590 -5.68 -17.20 4.12
N GLY A 591 -6.62 -17.01 5.06
CA GLY A 591 -6.60 -15.90 6.02
C GLY A 591 -7.09 -14.55 5.46
N TRP A 592 -7.64 -14.51 4.24
CA TRP A 592 -8.22 -13.30 3.65
C TRP A 592 -9.62 -12.95 4.22
N ASP A 593 -10.65 -13.78 3.95
CA ASP A 593 -12.05 -13.55 4.41
C ASP A 593 -12.46 -14.40 5.62
N SER A 594 -11.92 -15.62 5.71
CA SER A 594 -12.21 -16.53 6.81
C SER A 594 -11.36 -16.20 8.03
N SER A 595 -11.85 -16.57 9.20
CA SER A 595 -11.01 -16.62 10.41
C SER A 595 -9.70 -17.35 10.07
N PHE A 596 -8.56 -16.90 10.62
CA PHE A 596 -7.22 -17.46 10.31
C PHE A 596 -7.06 -18.96 10.64
N HIS A 597 -8.08 -19.63 11.15
CA HIS A 597 -8.00 -21.01 11.63
C HIS A 597 -9.23 -21.87 11.30
N ASP A 598 -10.38 -21.27 10.97
CA ASP A 598 -11.61 -21.99 10.63
C ASP A 598 -12.28 -21.39 9.37
N SER A 599 -12.33 -22.18 8.30
CA SER A 599 -12.99 -21.84 7.03
C SER A 599 -14.52 -21.85 7.12
N SER A 600 -15.11 -22.26 8.25
CA SER A 600 -16.55 -22.31 8.48
C SER A 600 -17.11 -21.05 9.16
N GLU A 601 -16.25 -20.17 9.68
CA GLU A 601 -16.64 -18.89 10.26
C GLU A 601 -16.59 -17.76 9.21
N SER A 602 -17.66 -16.99 9.13
CA SER A 602 -17.69 -15.75 8.34
C SER A 602 -17.14 -14.60 9.17
N GLY A 603 -15.97 -14.10 8.75
CA GLY A 603 -15.35 -12.88 9.26
C GLY A 603 -14.14 -13.10 10.17
N GLY A 604 -13.41 -12.02 10.44
CA GLY A 604 -12.21 -12.00 11.29
C GLY A 604 -10.88 -12.23 10.55
N GLY A 605 -10.91 -12.42 9.22
CA GLY A 605 -9.74 -12.49 8.36
C GLY A 605 -9.02 -11.14 8.17
N LEU A 606 -7.95 -11.13 7.37
CA LEU A 606 -7.18 -9.93 7.04
C LEU A 606 -8.08 -8.83 6.46
N HIS A 607 -9.00 -9.20 5.56
CA HIS A 607 -9.84 -8.25 4.87
C HIS A 607 -10.68 -7.44 5.86
N ASP A 608 -11.44 -8.10 6.73
CA ASP A 608 -12.24 -7.43 7.76
C ASP A 608 -11.43 -6.54 8.71
N LYS A 609 -10.23 -7.01 9.09
CA LYS A 609 -9.42 -6.33 10.09
C LYS A 609 -8.66 -5.14 9.52
N ARG A 610 -8.28 -5.16 8.24
CA ARG A 610 -7.56 -4.05 7.59
C ARG A 610 -8.44 -3.18 6.69
N HIS A 611 -9.68 -3.58 6.44
CA HIS A 611 -10.67 -2.77 5.74
C HIS A 611 -11.33 -1.74 6.69
N VAL A 612 -10.50 -0.88 7.27
CA VAL A 612 -10.89 0.23 8.17
C VAL A 612 -10.05 1.47 7.86
N ASP A 613 -10.57 2.66 8.14
CA ASP A 613 -9.94 3.96 7.80
C ASP A 613 -8.51 4.12 8.34
N ASN A 614 -8.19 3.51 9.49
CA ASN A 614 -6.83 3.55 10.07
C ASN A 614 -5.80 2.71 9.29
N TYR A 615 -6.25 1.97 8.29
CA TYR A 615 -5.46 1.23 7.32
C TYR A 615 -5.84 1.62 5.88
N ALA A 616 -6.34 2.84 5.69
CA ALA A 616 -6.53 3.41 4.36
C ALA A 616 -5.19 3.68 3.67
N ILE A 617 -5.15 3.51 2.35
CA ILE A 617 -3.97 3.75 1.53
C ILE A 617 -4.12 5.01 0.68
N ARG A 618 -3.02 5.72 0.45
CA ARG A 618 -2.81 6.58 -0.73
C ARG A 618 -1.39 6.35 -1.23
N TYR A 619 -1.29 5.75 -2.39
CA TYR A 619 -0.01 5.39 -2.98
C TYR A 619 -0.01 5.68 -4.48
N TRP A 620 1.12 6.15 -5.00
CA TRP A 620 1.32 6.31 -6.43
C TRP A 620 2.77 6.02 -6.81
N GLU A 621 2.96 5.54 -8.03
CA GLU A 621 4.28 5.30 -8.61
C GLU A 621 4.29 5.75 -10.07
N LEU A 622 5.32 6.51 -10.44
CA LEU A 622 5.43 7.13 -11.76
C LEU A 622 6.54 6.51 -12.61
N ASN A 623 7.49 5.81 -11.98
CA ASN A 623 8.61 5.16 -12.63
C ASN A 623 8.77 3.74 -12.09
N PRO A 624 9.38 2.81 -12.86
CA PRO A 624 9.52 1.44 -12.41
C PRO A 624 10.28 1.31 -11.10
N VAL A 625 9.66 0.62 -10.15
CA VAL A 625 10.26 0.17 -8.89
C VAL A 625 10.10 -1.35 -8.75
N SER A 626 10.91 -1.96 -7.89
CA SER A 626 10.81 -3.39 -7.58
C SER A 626 9.44 -3.72 -6.98
N LEU A 627 8.73 -4.67 -7.58
CA LEU A 627 7.44 -5.13 -7.09
C LEU A 627 7.58 -5.80 -5.72
N GLU A 628 8.60 -6.65 -5.55
CA GLU A 628 8.89 -7.32 -4.29
C GLU A 628 9.12 -6.32 -3.15
N ASP A 629 9.89 -5.25 -3.38
CA ASP A 629 10.18 -4.24 -2.36
C ASP A 629 8.90 -3.53 -1.91
N LYS A 630 8.00 -3.22 -2.84
CA LYS A 630 6.74 -2.53 -2.53
C LYS A 630 5.70 -3.45 -1.90
N LEU A 631 5.67 -4.73 -2.26
CA LEU A 631 4.84 -5.72 -1.55
C LEU A 631 5.31 -5.88 -0.09
N ASN A 632 6.62 -5.96 0.14
CA ASN A 632 7.18 -5.99 1.50
C ASN A 632 6.90 -4.71 2.28
N GLN A 633 6.96 -3.54 1.61
CA GLN A 633 6.60 -2.26 2.24
C GLN A 633 5.12 -2.21 2.63
N LEU A 634 4.21 -2.66 1.75
CA LEU A 634 2.77 -2.77 2.06
C LEU A 634 2.52 -3.72 3.24
N ALA A 635 3.17 -4.89 3.26
CA ALA A 635 3.07 -5.84 4.35
C ALA A 635 3.46 -5.20 5.70
N TYR A 636 4.54 -4.40 5.72
CA TYR A 636 4.96 -3.66 6.90
C TYR A 636 3.98 -2.55 7.31
N GLU A 637 3.66 -1.62 6.40
CA GLU A 637 2.85 -0.43 6.73
C GLU A 637 1.39 -0.76 7.10
N PHE A 638 0.91 -1.93 6.67
CA PHE A 638 -0.44 -2.44 6.95
C PHE A 638 -0.43 -3.68 7.85
N ASN A 639 0.71 -3.98 8.48
CA ASN A 639 0.82 -4.92 9.60
C ASN A 639 0.34 -6.35 9.29
N PHE A 640 0.73 -6.93 8.15
CA PHE A 640 0.44 -8.32 7.81
C PHE A 640 1.65 -8.98 7.15
N ILE A 641 1.71 -10.30 7.16
CA ILE A 641 2.74 -11.07 6.46
C ILE A 641 2.07 -11.90 5.37
N PHE A 642 2.57 -11.80 4.15
CA PHE A 642 2.21 -12.73 3.08
C PHE A 642 3.26 -13.83 2.94
N LYS A 643 2.82 -15.08 2.78
CA LYS A 643 3.67 -16.23 2.48
C LYS A 643 3.05 -17.12 1.43
N ILE A 644 3.91 -17.88 0.76
CA ILE A 644 3.48 -19.03 -0.04
C ILE A 644 3.60 -20.29 0.81
N ARG A 645 2.54 -21.09 0.84
CA ARG A 645 2.46 -22.36 1.55
C ARG A 645 3.13 -23.48 0.75
N PRO A 646 3.43 -24.63 1.38
CA PRO A 646 4.02 -25.79 0.70
C PRO A 646 3.26 -26.28 -0.55
N ASP A 647 1.94 -26.06 -0.61
CA ASP A 647 1.07 -26.40 -1.74
C ASP A 647 1.00 -25.32 -2.83
N LYS A 648 1.82 -24.25 -2.72
CA LYS A 648 1.86 -23.03 -3.54
C LYS A 648 0.69 -22.06 -3.39
N SER A 649 -0.28 -22.35 -2.51
CA SER A 649 -1.31 -21.37 -2.18
C SER A 649 -0.73 -20.20 -1.39
N GLY A 650 -1.30 -19.02 -1.58
CA GLY A 650 -0.96 -17.83 -0.79
C GLY A 650 -1.66 -17.85 0.57
N ALA A 651 -1.00 -17.31 1.58
CA ALA A 651 -1.57 -17.12 2.91
C ALA A 651 -1.17 -15.78 3.52
N TYR A 652 -2.13 -15.12 4.14
CA TYR A 652 -1.91 -13.95 4.97
C TYR A 652 -1.88 -14.34 6.45
N ILE A 653 -0.99 -13.70 7.20
CA ILE A 653 -0.82 -13.86 8.64
C ILE A 653 -0.87 -12.46 9.27
N MET A 654 -1.57 -12.30 10.40
CA MET A 654 -1.56 -11.08 11.18
C MET A 654 -0.93 -11.34 12.56
N PRO A 655 0.37 -11.06 12.73
CA PRO A 655 1.03 -11.23 14.02
C PRO A 655 0.39 -10.36 15.09
N GLY A 656 0.10 -10.89 16.28
CA GLY A 656 -0.47 -10.11 17.37
C GLY A 656 -1.94 -9.75 17.21
N VAL A 657 -2.65 -10.22 16.19
CA VAL A 657 -4.10 -10.03 16.02
C VAL A 657 -4.80 -11.38 15.92
N GLY A 658 -5.72 -11.63 16.85
CA GLY A 658 -6.58 -12.82 16.90
C GLY A 658 -8.07 -12.49 16.78
N ASN A 659 -8.90 -13.51 16.97
CA ASN A 659 -10.35 -13.42 16.76
C ASN A 659 -11.15 -13.09 18.03
N GLY A 660 -10.48 -12.90 19.16
CA GLY A 660 -11.09 -12.54 20.43
C GLY A 660 -11.54 -11.07 20.52
N SER A 661 -12.05 -10.71 21.71
CA SER A 661 -12.33 -9.31 22.05
C SER A 661 -11.05 -8.48 21.97
N ASN A 662 -11.16 -7.23 21.49
CA ASN A 662 -10.01 -6.35 21.26
C ASN A 662 -8.94 -6.95 20.33
N SER A 663 -9.37 -7.86 19.45
CA SER A 663 -8.48 -8.56 18.51
C SER A 663 -7.36 -9.36 19.20
N ALA A 664 -7.58 -9.84 20.42
CA ALA A 664 -6.66 -10.74 21.13
C ALA A 664 -6.77 -12.18 20.62
N TYR A 665 -5.73 -12.99 20.85
CA TYR A 665 -5.79 -14.43 20.56
C TYR A 665 -6.72 -15.19 21.51
N GLN A 666 -7.38 -16.22 21.00
CA GLN A 666 -8.25 -17.11 21.75
C GLN A 666 -7.95 -18.58 21.43
N ALA A 667 -8.59 -19.52 22.14
CA ALA A 667 -8.35 -20.95 21.99
C ALA A 667 -8.58 -21.46 20.55
N ALA A 668 -9.53 -20.87 19.81
CA ALA A 668 -9.81 -21.21 18.42
C ALA A 668 -8.67 -20.82 17.46
N ASP A 669 -7.78 -19.90 17.87
CA ASP A 669 -6.64 -19.49 17.05
C ASP A 669 -5.46 -20.47 17.16
N VAL A 670 -5.49 -21.41 18.11
CA VAL A 670 -4.37 -22.30 18.41
C VAL A 670 -4.33 -23.48 17.45
N ALA A 671 -3.26 -23.59 16.66
CA ALA A 671 -3.04 -24.70 15.74
C ALA A 671 -2.63 -26.00 16.46
N ALA A 672 -1.86 -25.90 17.54
CA ALA A 672 -1.47 -27.05 18.36
C ALA A 672 -1.08 -26.64 19.78
N THR A 673 -1.28 -27.57 20.73
CA THR A 673 -0.68 -27.48 22.07
C THR A 673 0.46 -28.49 22.15
N ILE A 674 1.67 -28.01 22.44
CA ILE A 674 2.90 -28.80 22.49
C ILE A 674 3.21 -29.12 23.96
N THR A 675 3.48 -30.39 24.24
CA THR A 675 3.86 -30.86 25.58
C THR A 675 5.33 -31.29 25.65
N GLY A 676 5.86 -31.45 26.87
CA GLY A 676 7.19 -32.02 27.08
C GLY A 676 7.39 -33.44 26.50
N ALA A 677 6.31 -34.18 26.23
CA ALA A 677 6.36 -35.50 25.59
C ALA A 677 6.50 -35.43 24.06
N ASP A 678 6.12 -34.30 23.45
CA ASP A 678 6.15 -34.10 22.00
C ASP A 678 7.52 -33.66 21.48
N ILE A 679 8.40 -33.21 22.38
CA ILE A 679 9.71 -32.64 22.05
C ILE A 679 10.85 -33.62 22.29
N LEU A 680 11.91 -33.49 21.48
CA LEU A 680 13.13 -34.24 21.65
C LEU A 680 13.81 -33.85 22.97
N LYS A 681 14.24 -34.86 23.73
CA LYS A 681 14.96 -34.67 24.99
C LYS A 681 16.17 -33.75 24.79
N ASN A 682 16.37 -32.79 25.70
CA ASN A 682 17.44 -31.78 25.70
C ASN A 682 17.42 -30.81 24.51
N SER A 683 16.33 -30.72 23.74
CA SER A 683 16.21 -29.72 22.65
C SER A 683 15.51 -28.42 23.06
N PHE A 684 14.90 -28.38 24.25
CA PHE A 684 14.15 -27.22 24.72
C PHE A 684 15.09 -26.10 25.19
N GLU A 685 14.93 -24.93 24.61
CA GLU A 685 15.63 -23.71 24.95
C GLU A 685 14.61 -22.57 25.15
N PHE A 686 14.89 -21.71 26.13
CA PHE A 686 14.08 -20.54 26.44
C PHE A 686 14.96 -19.29 26.50
N SER A 687 14.47 -18.20 25.93
CA SER A 687 15.10 -16.89 25.96
C SER A 687 14.05 -15.78 25.87
N GLN A 688 14.47 -14.53 25.86
CA GLN A 688 13.60 -13.36 25.75
C GLN A 688 14.14 -12.38 24.72
N THR A 689 13.26 -11.53 24.18
CA THR A 689 13.70 -10.42 23.31
C THR A 689 14.56 -9.42 24.09
N SER A 690 15.62 -8.90 23.46
CA SER A 690 16.39 -7.78 24.01
C SER A 690 15.52 -6.53 24.17
N THR A 691 15.81 -5.72 25.20
CA THR A 691 15.22 -4.39 25.38
C THR A 691 15.51 -3.44 24.22
N ASP A 692 16.59 -3.69 23.47
CA ASP A 692 16.96 -2.94 22.27
C ASP A 692 15.95 -3.12 21.12
N ASN A 693 15.18 -4.21 21.15
CA ASN A 693 14.17 -4.52 20.13
C ASN A 693 12.77 -3.99 20.49
N LEU A 694 12.62 -3.29 21.63
CA LEU A 694 11.33 -2.74 22.04
C LEU A 694 11.01 -1.44 21.28
N VAL A 695 9.73 -1.21 21.01
CA VAL A 695 9.23 0.06 20.44
C VAL A 695 8.34 0.74 21.47
N THR A 696 8.92 1.64 22.26
CA THR A 696 8.21 2.28 23.38
C THR A 696 7.80 3.73 23.10
N LYS A 697 8.44 4.37 22.12
CA LYS A 697 8.10 5.70 21.62
C LYS A 697 8.39 5.79 20.13
N ALA A 698 7.39 6.22 19.35
CA ALA A 698 7.48 6.33 17.91
C ALA A 698 7.09 7.74 17.44
N ILE A 699 7.86 8.30 16.52
CA ILE A 699 7.46 9.47 15.72
C ILE A 699 7.03 8.92 14.37
N ILE A 700 5.73 8.94 14.11
CA ILE A 700 5.13 8.35 12.92
C ILE A 700 4.77 9.47 11.95
N ASN A 701 5.44 9.50 10.82
CA ASN A 701 5.20 10.44 9.73
C ASN A 701 4.42 9.73 8.62
N ASN A 702 3.32 10.32 8.16
CA ASN A 702 2.51 9.76 7.09
C ASN A 702 1.80 10.84 6.26
N GLU A 703 1.05 10.39 5.24
CA GLU A 703 0.51 11.26 4.19
C GLU A 703 1.62 11.97 3.41
N VAL A 704 2.27 11.24 2.51
CA VAL A 704 3.33 11.79 1.64
C VAL A 704 2.81 13.00 0.88
N HIS A 705 3.63 14.05 0.84
CA HIS A 705 3.30 15.25 0.09
C HIS A 705 3.46 14.99 -1.42
N PRO A 706 2.41 15.19 -2.24
CA PRO A 706 2.43 14.74 -3.64
C PRO A 706 3.44 15.50 -4.52
N ALA A 707 3.75 16.76 -4.18
CA ALA A 707 4.65 17.61 -4.96
C ALA A 707 6.07 17.76 -4.38
N LEU A 708 6.28 17.42 -3.11
CA LEU A 708 7.52 17.69 -2.39
C LEU A 708 8.17 16.38 -2.01
N ARG A 709 9.42 16.19 -2.40
CA ARG A 709 10.15 14.95 -2.19
C ARG A 709 10.53 14.79 -0.71
N ASN A 710 10.35 13.58 -0.18
CA ASN A 710 10.73 13.19 1.19
C ASN A 710 10.08 14.05 2.28
N THR A 711 8.81 14.43 2.09
CA THR A 711 8.07 15.21 3.08
C THR A 711 6.70 14.61 3.34
N TYR A 712 6.28 14.63 4.59
CA TYR A 712 5.00 14.12 5.08
C TYR A 712 4.14 15.28 5.57
N ILE A 713 2.83 15.17 5.40
CA ILE A 713 1.88 16.19 5.82
C ILE A 713 1.57 16.04 7.32
N THR A 714 1.53 14.80 7.80
CA THR A 714 1.14 14.46 9.16
C THR A 714 2.32 13.82 9.91
N SER A 715 2.46 14.18 11.19
CA SER A 715 3.44 13.62 12.12
C SER A 715 2.81 13.48 13.50
N VAL A 716 2.80 12.26 14.04
CA VAL A 716 2.22 11.93 15.35
C VAL A 716 3.32 11.36 16.23
N THR A 717 3.43 11.85 17.46
CA THR A 717 4.29 11.23 18.49
C THR A 717 3.44 10.32 19.35
N SER A 718 3.78 9.03 19.33
CA SER A 718 3.11 7.97 20.08
C SER A 718 4.00 7.45 21.20
N THR A 719 3.47 7.19 22.38
CA THR A 719 4.27 6.79 23.55
C THR A 719 3.53 5.81 24.46
N ASN A 720 4.21 4.73 24.82
CA ASN A 720 3.79 3.79 25.86
C ASN A 720 4.49 4.15 27.18
N ALA A 721 3.85 5.00 27.98
CA ALA A 721 4.42 5.46 29.25
C ALA A 721 4.66 4.32 30.24
N THR A 722 3.77 3.32 30.28
CA THR A 722 3.82 2.19 31.21
C THR A 722 5.07 1.33 31.00
N THR A 723 5.34 0.92 29.76
CA THR A 723 6.55 0.14 29.45
C THR A 723 7.82 0.96 29.71
N ARG A 724 7.80 2.25 29.41
CA ARG A 724 8.95 3.13 29.65
C ARG A 724 9.29 3.25 31.13
N GLU A 725 8.28 3.33 31.99
CA GLU A 725 8.47 3.27 33.45
C GLU A 725 8.98 1.89 33.89
N LYS A 726 8.36 0.81 33.40
CA LYS A 726 8.73 -0.59 33.72
C LYS A 726 10.22 -0.90 33.45
N TYR A 727 10.77 -0.40 32.34
CA TYR A 727 12.17 -0.62 31.95
C TYR A 727 13.08 0.60 32.11
N ALA A 728 12.61 1.66 32.78
CA ALA A 728 13.37 2.86 33.10
C ALA A 728 14.00 3.60 31.89
N PHE A 729 13.31 3.67 30.74
CA PHE A 729 13.75 4.43 29.58
C PHE A 729 13.65 5.95 29.80
N THR A 730 14.74 6.69 29.60
CA THR A 730 14.76 8.17 29.69
C THR A 730 14.18 8.83 28.43
N ASP A 731 13.81 10.11 28.50
CA ASP A 731 13.21 10.88 27.39
C ASP A 731 13.99 10.90 26.06
N LYS A 732 15.23 10.43 26.04
CA LYS A 732 16.10 10.37 24.85
C LYS A 732 16.42 8.95 24.38
N GLU A 733 15.92 7.93 25.07
CA GLU A 733 16.17 6.52 24.77
C GLU A 733 14.94 5.85 24.14
N ASN A 734 15.21 4.84 23.31
CA ASN A 734 14.21 3.99 22.65
C ASN A 734 13.14 4.85 21.94
N ILE A 735 13.58 5.72 21.03
CA ILE A 735 12.73 6.54 20.16
C ILE A 735 13.01 6.12 18.73
N VAL A 736 11.99 5.66 18.04
CA VAL A 736 12.06 5.30 16.62
C VAL A 736 11.32 6.33 15.78
N GLU A 737 11.88 6.69 14.63
CA GLU A 737 11.17 7.44 13.60
C GLU A 737 10.70 6.45 12.53
N ILE A 738 9.41 6.48 12.24
CA ILE A 738 8.75 5.58 11.30
C ILE A 738 8.08 6.43 10.24
N ASN A 739 8.41 6.15 8.99
CA ASN A 739 7.84 6.81 7.83
C ASN A 739 6.92 5.83 7.12
N LEU A 740 5.64 6.17 7.01
CA LEU A 740 4.64 5.39 6.29
C LEU A 740 4.33 6.11 4.99
N ASP A 741 4.81 5.56 3.87
CA ASP A 741 4.68 6.19 2.55
C ASP A 741 3.30 5.99 1.94
N MET A 742 2.61 4.92 2.32
CA MET A 742 1.38 4.44 1.72
C MET A 742 0.20 4.49 2.71
N ASN A 743 0.42 4.14 3.97
CA ASN A 743 -0.63 4.17 5.00
C ASN A 743 -0.94 5.61 5.44
N VAL A 744 -2.19 6.04 5.26
CA VAL A 744 -2.66 7.39 5.61
C VAL A 744 -3.62 7.42 6.80
N GLY A 745 -3.73 6.31 7.52
CA GLY A 745 -4.51 6.18 8.74
C GLY A 745 -3.98 7.03 9.89
N THR A 746 -4.82 7.32 10.87
CA THR A 746 -4.39 8.13 12.03
C THR A 746 -3.78 7.25 13.10
N ALA A 747 -2.48 7.42 13.37
CA ALA A 747 -1.81 6.72 14.47
C ALA A 747 -2.29 7.23 15.84
N ALA A 748 -2.43 6.33 16.81
CA ALA A 748 -2.79 6.70 18.18
C ALA A 748 -1.60 7.32 18.92
N THR A 749 -1.84 8.29 19.80
CA THR A 749 -0.79 8.91 20.65
C THR A 749 -0.40 8.03 21.84
N THR A 750 -1.27 7.12 22.23
CA THR A 750 -1.06 6.08 23.25
C THR A 750 -1.61 4.76 22.72
N PRO A 751 -1.06 3.60 23.10
CA PRO A 751 -1.58 2.31 22.64
C PRO A 751 -3.05 2.14 23.02
N ALA A 752 -3.88 1.75 22.05
CA ALA A 752 -5.28 1.39 22.30
C ALA A 752 -5.39 -0.01 22.89
N THR A 753 -6.54 -0.39 23.47
CA THR A 753 -6.74 -1.77 23.95
C THR A 753 -6.89 -2.77 22.81
N ASP A 754 -7.51 -2.37 21.69
CA ASP A 754 -7.65 -3.24 20.52
C ASP A 754 -6.37 -3.21 19.69
N HIS A 755 -5.77 -4.39 19.51
CA HIS A 755 -4.52 -4.60 18.79
C HIS A 755 -4.59 -4.14 17.33
N ASN A 756 -5.81 -4.09 16.77
CA ASN A 756 -6.08 -3.70 15.39
C ASN A 756 -6.52 -2.23 15.23
N SER A 757 -6.48 -1.42 16.29
CA SER A 757 -7.02 -0.05 16.23
C SER A 757 -6.33 0.82 15.18
N ASP A 758 -5.01 0.76 15.12
CA ASP A 758 -4.17 1.57 14.23
C ASP A 758 -2.76 0.98 14.15
N PHE A 759 -1.90 1.57 13.31
CA PHE A 759 -0.53 1.13 13.13
C PHE A 759 0.27 1.05 14.44
N TYR A 760 0.22 2.09 15.28
CA TYR A 760 1.03 2.15 16.50
C TYR A 760 0.54 1.14 17.54
N SER A 761 -0.78 1.05 17.75
CA SER A 761 -1.34 0.07 18.68
C SER A 761 -0.92 -1.35 18.31
N PHE A 762 -0.93 -1.71 17.02
CA PHE A 762 -0.44 -3.02 16.57
C PHE A 762 1.04 -3.24 16.92
N ILE A 763 1.90 -2.28 16.57
CA ILE A 763 3.35 -2.37 16.82
C ILE A 763 3.65 -2.45 18.33
N ASP A 764 2.91 -1.72 19.16
CA ASP A 764 3.06 -1.75 20.61
C ASP A 764 2.67 -3.10 21.22
N HIS A 765 1.58 -3.75 20.79
CA HIS A 765 1.27 -5.09 21.32
C HIS A 765 2.32 -6.13 20.94
N LEU A 766 2.90 -5.98 19.74
CA LEU A 766 3.88 -6.91 19.20
C LEU A 766 5.30 -6.68 19.76
N HIS A 767 5.69 -5.43 20.00
CA HIS A 767 7.06 -4.99 20.30
C HIS A 767 7.18 -4.02 21.49
N GLY A 768 6.08 -3.67 22.15
CA GLY A 768 6.04 -2.73 23.27
C GLY A 768 6.33 -3.35 24.63
N ASP A 769 6.61 -4.66 24.71
CA ASP A 769 7.08 -5.33 25.93
C ASP A 769 8.01 -6.50 25.56
N VAL A 770 8.82 -6.94 26.52
CA VAL A 770 9.70 -8.11 26.38
C VAL A 770 8.84 -9.35 26.11
N LYS A 771 9.20 -10.11 25.07
CA LYS A 771 8.50 -11.32 24.65
C LYS A 771 9.34 -12.55 24.90
N ASP A 772 8.69 -13.63 25.33
CA ASP A 772 9.33 -14.93 25.49
C ASP A 772 9.59 -15.61 24.13
N ILE A 773 10.70 -16.34 24.04
CA ILE A 773 11.12 -17.08 22.85
C ILE A 773 11.45 -18.51 23.26
N VAL A 774 10.81 -19.46 22.58
CA VAL A 774 11.02 -20.90 22.76
C VAL A 774 11.64 -21.48 21.49
N ASN A 775 12.68 -22.29 21.65
CA ASN A 775 13.26 -23.11 20.58
C ASN A 775 13.21 -24.59 21.00
N CYS A 776 12.71 -25.46 20.12
CA CYS A 776 12.64 -26.89 20.39
C CYS A 776 12.53 -27.73 19.12
N THR A 777 12.87 -29.02 19.23
CA THR A 777 12.65 -30.01 18.15
C THR A 777 11.45 -30.89 18.50
N ILE A 778 10.41 -30.84 17.68
CA ILE A 778 9.21 -31.66 17.78
C ILE A 778 9.43 -32.98 17.04
N ILE A 779 9.13 -34.09 17.71
CA ILE A 779 9.26 -35.46 17.18
C ILE A 779 7.90 -36.16 17.02
N ASN A 780 6.81 -35.57 17.52
CA ASN A 780 5.46 -36.06 17.29
C ASN A 780 5.03 -35.71 15.85
N PRO A 781 4.87 -36.69 14.94
CA PRO A 781 4.58 -36.42 13.53
C PRO A 781 3.20 -35.81 13.29
N LEU A 782 2.22 -36.13 14.15
CA LEU A 782 0.87 -35.60 14.04
C LEU A 782 0.83 -34.09 14.29
N ILE A 783 1.67 -33.61 15.21
CA ILE A 783 1.82 -32.19 15.48
C ILE A 783 2.77 -31.57 14.47
N ALA A 784 3.99 -32.12 14.36
CA ALA A 784 5.04 -31.55 13.54
C ALA A 784 4.57 -31.29 12.10
N TYR A 785 4.02 -32.29 11.41
CA TYR A 785 3.72 -32.14 9.98
C TYR A 785 2.55 -31.21 9.69
N GLY A 786 1.70 -30.94 10.68
CA GLY A 786 0.63 -29.96 10.56
C GLY A 786 1.10 -28.52 10.70
N LEU A 787 2.25 -28.28 11.34
CA LEU A 787 2.71 -26.92 11.67
C LEU A 787 3.45 -26.23 10.50
N GLU A 788 3.22 -24.93 10.41
CA GLU A 788 3.91 -24.00 9.53
C GLU A 788 4.37 -22.73 10.26
N THR A 789 5.24 -21.94 9.64
CA THR A 789 5.53 -20.58 10.13
C THR A 789 4.27 -19.71 10.09
N GLY A 790 4.06 -18.91 11.13
CA GLY A 790 2.86 -18.11 11.35
C GLY A 790 1.74 -18.80 12.13
N ASP A 791 1.84 -20.12 12.37
CA ASP A 791 0.87 -20.80 13.24
C ASP A 791 1.05 -20.39 14.71
N ILE A 792 -0.07 -20.26 15.40
CA ILE A 792 -0.14 -20.01 16.83
C ILE A 792 -0.13 -21.36 17.57
N VAL A 793 0.74 -21.49 18.56
CA VAL A 793 0.88 -22.68 19.40
C VAL A 793 0.86 -22.29 20.89
N LEU A 794 0.48 -23.27 21.70
CA LEU A 794 0.61 -23.21 23.15
C LEU A 794 1.64 -24.23 23.64
N PHE A 795 2.25 -23.93 24.78
CA PHE A 795 3.10 -24.87 25.51
C PHE A 795 2.41 -25.26 26.81
N SER A 796 2.48 -26.54 27.17
CA SER A 796 1.96 -27.06 28.44
C SER A 796 2.85 -28.21 28.93
N ASP A 797 2.89 -28.47 30.23
CA ASP A 797 3.69 -29.57 30.81
C ASP A 797 5.15 -29.61 30.29
N MET A 798 5.80 -28.45 30.24
CA MET A 798 7.15 -28.32 29.69
C MET A 798 8.20 -28.92 30.63
N PRO A 799 9.36 -29.40 30.11
CA PRO A 799 10.38 -30.05 30.94
C PRO A 799 10.99 -29.16 32.02
N VAL A 800 10.87 -27.84 31.85
CA VAL A 800 11.35 -26.81 32.78
C VAL A 800 10.29 -25.71 32.84
N GLU A 801 10.00 -25.23 34.05
CA GLU A 801 9.22 -24.00 34.28
C GLU A 801 10.16 -22.79 34.17
N ALA A 802 10.30 -22.24 32.96
CA ALA A 802 11.12 -21.05 32.74
C ALA A 802 10.49 -19.83 33.41
N GLY A 803 11.21 -19.18 34.32
CA GLY A 803 10.75 -17.94 34.99
C GLY A 803 9.74 -18.14 36.14
N GLY A 804 9.24 -19.35 36.39
CA GLY A 804 8.26 -19.65 37.45
C GLY A 804 6.83 -19.19 37.16
N ASP A 805 6.58 -18.66 35.96
CA ASP A 805 5.25 -18.29 35.47
C ASP A 805 4.52 -19.51 34.88
N ALA A 806 3.19 -19.49 34.96
CA ALA A 806 2.37 -20.48 34.28
C ALA A 806 2.40 -20.24 32.76
N TRP A 807 2.54 -21.32 31.98
CA TRP A 807 2.43 -21.28 30.51
C TRP A 807 0.99 -20.98 30.03
N THR A 808 0.03 -21.06 30.94
CA THR A 808 -1.39 -20.76 30.68
C THR A 808 -1.54 -19.27 30.35
N SER A 809 -2.13 -18.98 29.19
CA SER A 809 -2.40 -17.63 28.63
C SER A 809 -1.29 -16.98 27.80
N LYS A 810 -0.18 -17.67 27.50
CA LYS A 810 0.84 -17.16 26.55
C LYS A 810 0.68 -17.78 25.17
N TYR A 811 0.48 -16.95 24.15
CA TYR A 811 0.34 -17.39 22.77
C TYR A 811 1.65 -17.19 22.01
N PHE A 812 2.15 -18.26 21.40
CA PHE A 812 3.41 -18.25 20.66
C PHE A 812 3.17 -18.42 19.16
N MET A 813 3.78 -17.57 18.34
CA MET A 813 3.79 -17.72 16.89
C MET A 813 5.09 -18.37 16.43
N ILE A 814 5.00 -19.38 15.56
CA ILE A 814 6.18 -19.99 14.94
C ILE A 814 6.83 -19.01 13.96
N THR A 815 8.02 -18.52 14.32
CA THR A 815 8.79 -17.57 13.50
C THR A 815 9.79 -18.26 12.59
N ASN A 816 10.35 -19.39 13.01
CA ASN A 816 11.26 -20.20 12.21
C ASN A 816 10.84 -21.66 12.26
N LEU A 817 10.93 -22.34 11.13
CA LEU A 817 10.64 -23.76 11.01
C LEU A 817 11.69 -24.41 10.12
N LYS A 818 12.31 -25.48 10.62
CA LYS A 818 13.18 -26.37 9.86
C LYS A 818 12.61 -27.77 9.87
N ARG A 819 12.20 -28.26 8.70
CA ARG A 819 11.69 -29.60 8.49
C ARG A 819 12.82 -30.52 8.06
N ASP A 820 13.03 -31.56 8.84
CA ASP A 820 13.93 -32.67 8.56
C ASP A 820 13.09 -33.97 8.48
N ILE A 821 13.66 -35.02 7.92
CA ILE A 821 13.01 -36.34 7.92
C ILE A 821 12.85 -36.82 9.38
N GLY A 822 11.60 -36.94 9.82
CA GLY A 822 11.16 -37.48 11.10
C GLY A 822 10.98 -36.44 12.20
N SER A 823 11.26 -35.15 11.95
CA SER A 823 11.22 -34.12 12.99
C SER A 823 11.14 -32.71 12.43
N ILE A 824 10.69 -31.77 13.26
CA ILE A 824 10.73 -30.35 12.95
C ILE A 824 11.36 -29.59 14.09
N THR A 825 12.30 -28.69 13.77
CA THR A 825 12.81 -27.71 14.72
C THR A 825 12.06 -26.40 14.52
N ILE A 826 11.52 -25.84 15.59
CA ILE A 826 10.79 -24.56 15.57
C ILE A 826 11.45 -23.54 16.49
N THR A 827 11.35 -22.28 16.11
CA THR A 827 11.50 -21.14 17.02
C THR A 827 10.16 -20.42 17.08
N ALA A 828 9.58 -20.30 18.27
CA ALA A 828 8.31 -19.64 18.51
C ALA A 828 8.50 -18.43 19.43
N ARG A 829 7.88 -17.30 19.09
CA ARG A 829 7.94 -16.05 19.86
C ARG A 829 6.55 -15.72 20.38
N GLU A 830 6.47 -15.26 21.62
CA GLU A 830 5.24 -14.76 22.21
C GLU A 830 4.71 -13.54 21.40
N VAL A 831 3.43 -13.57 21.08
CA VAL A 831 2.73 -12.53 20.29
C VAL A 831 1.51 -11.95 21.01
N SER A 832 1.12 -12.52 22.14
CA SER A 832 0.12 -11.97 23.07
C SER A 832 0.33 -12.57 24.45
N ALA A 833 0.06 -11.74 25.47
CA ALA A 833 -0.08 -12.12 26.86
C ALA A 833 -1.49 -11.77 27.36
#